data_AF-A0A4T0HE67-F1
#
_entry.id   AF-A0A4T0HE67-F1
#
_cell.length_a   1.000
_cell.length_b   1.000
_cell.length_c   1.000
_cell.angle_alpha   90.00
_cell.angle_beta   90.00
_cell.angle_gamma   90.00
#
_symmetry.space_group_name_H-M   'P 1'
#
loop_
_entity.id
_entity.type
_entity.pdbx_description
1 polymer ?
#
loop_
_entity_poly.entity_id
_entity_poly.type
_entity_poly.pdbx_seq_one_letter_code
_entity_poly.pdbx_strand_id
1 'polypeptide(L)'
;MSTTETPELKRKRSTSPNTHQQHKPINLNNELSTLGLNRPTGRYIPRPVLKAMLEQQSLDSSSADTQRLKWDQLRKSINGLINKVNTGNIKLISPQLFQENLIRGRGLFARSVIRAQSSSLPFTPIFAALVAIINSKLPQLGELLVQRLINQFRKSYRRNDKLTCNATVIFIAHLVNQSVISDVFALELALFLLSKGGDDGVEIAVQYIREVGAALQEREPAMNNLIYEELRNLLHDANISKRVQYMIEVLFQIRKDKFKDNVIIPQDLDLVEEDEQIVHDIDFNAPINTQDGLNIFKFDPNYEENEEKYASIRHQILGSSDDEEEEEEEEDEEENDAVQPPNQDGIVDRTGTNLVNLRRTIYLTIMNSLVFDEAVHKLMRIQIPPGDEIELCNMIVECCSQERTYNKFYGLIGERFSKLNRMWQECFQKSFTGFYDTIHRYETNRLRNIARFFGHLFASDGVNWGCMNVIKITQQDTTSSSRIFVKILFNEIVEMMGLSDARKRFADPAFRQDFSGLFPTDHPANTRFAINYFTAIGLGAITEEMREYLKHAPKNIPPPQTHDDGSGSDSDSSSVLSSRDTLGPSRPPRLGGDTAVGAPVARLHRVDATITAMNRCLLHLHREDVHMRAEVVTNCRGHLREEDTTILQQAGGMTLHHVEDMILHHVEDMIRLHVEDMTHLHADGEGIQPTGIPHLGNYLGALKNWKKLQDSEARDTRLIYSIVGYHAITLPQQPAILRQERREMMAALLAIGLDPHRSIIFHQDQVAQHTELAWILNSFTPVNKLQRMTTWKSKIATLKNSNDVSEIDDSTLNLGLLSYPVLQAADIMLYKATHVPVGEDQQQHLELTRDLAEHFNRIFKCRKFFPLPTHLITPASRILNLRDPLSKMSKSHPLPTSRIMITDSDREIASKIKSAVTDSDSGINFDALNRPGVSNLLTILADCEESTPEKVSIGLENSSQLKEAVAEALVQSLSPIRGAFHRLSNEHHYLDELAKKGQKQAAYIASDTMNHVKKHVGLD
;
A
#
# COMPACT_ATOMS: atom_id res chain seq x y z
N MET A 1 -35.95 -21.26 59.67
CA MET A 1 -36.32 -19.83 59.77
C MET A 1 -35.29 -19.03 58.99
N SER A 2 -35.72 -17.92 58.38
CA SER A 2 -34.87 -17.02 57.59
C SER A 2 -33.88 -16.26 58.49
N THR A 3 -32.67 -15.94 58.00
CA THR A 3 -32.31 -14.58 57.54
C THR A 3 -30.92 -14.51 56.90
N THR A 4 -30.72 -13.44 56.13
CA THR A 4 -29.59 -13.13 55.24
C THR A 4 -28.45 -12.33 55.90
N GLU A 5 -27.41 -12.11 55.08
CA GLU A 5 -26.62 -10.87 54.95
C GLU A 5 -25.19 -10.74 55.53
N THR A 6 -24.41 -10.00 54.74
CA THR A 6 -22.95 -9.79 54.72
C THR A 6 -22.48 -8.67 55.65
N PRO A 7 -21.16 -8.50 55.86
CA PRO A 7 -20.51 -7.31 55.25
C PRO A 7 -19.02 -7.46 54.83
N GLU A 8 -18.50 -6.39 54.24
CA GLU A 8 -17.19 -6.22 53.57
C GLU A 8 -15.95 -6.10 54.51
N LEU A 9 -14.75 -6.16 53.91
CA LEU A 9 -13.45 -5.96 54.57
C LEU A 9 -12.62 -4.83 53.93
N LYS A 10 -12.13 -3.89 54.76
CA LYS A 10 -11.17 -2.83 54.38
C LYS A 10 -9.75 -3.13 54.88
N ARG A 11 -8.74 -2.81 54.05
CA ARG A 11 -7.28 -2.97 54.31
C ARG A 11 -6.74 -2.01 55.40
N LYS A 12 -5.65 -2.39 56.07
CA LYS A 12 -4.61 -1.50 56.63
C LYS A 12 -3.20 -2.11 56.54
N ARG A 13 -2.16 -1.26 56.64
CA ARG A 13 -0.74 -1.51 56.29
C ARG A 13 0.18 -1.72 57.52
N SER A 14 1.31 -2.41 57.33
CA SER A 14 2.63 -2.18 57.99
C SER A 14 3.72 -3.00 57.25
N THR A 15 4.64 -2.38 56.49
CA THR A 15 6.00 -1.85 56.85
C THR A 15 7.09 -2.91 57.09
N SER A 16 8.24 -2.72 56.41
CA SER A 16 9.43 -3.59 56.30
C SER A 16 10.47 -3.41 57.42
N PRO A 17 11.51 -4.27 57.48
CA PRO A 17 12.88 -3.79 57.21
C PRO A 17 13.84 -4.76 56.47
N ASN A 18 14.99 -4.23 56.01
CA ASN A 18 16.16 -4.94 55.40
C ASN A 18 16.86 -5.91 56.40
N THR A 19 17.63 -6.93 55.97
CA THR A 19 19.04 -6.85 55.49
C THR A 19 19.54 -8.21 54.92
N HIS A 20 20.63 -8.22 54.13
CA HIS A 20 21.25 -9.35 53.41
C HIS A 20 21.56 -10.65 54.19
N GLN A 21 21.48 -11.82 53.52
CA GLN A 21 22.65 -12.72 53.24
C GLN A 21 22.32 -14.01 52.42
N GLN A 22 23.08 -14.20 51.33
CA GLN A 22 23.65 -15.43 50.72
C GLN A 22 22.83 -16.74 50.49
N HIS A 23 23.05 -17.34 49.30
CA HIS A 23 22.43 -18.55 48.77
C HIS A 23 22.82 -19.86 49.49
N LYS A 24 21.86 -20.83 49.48
CA LYS A 24 22.13 -22.27 49.37
C LYS A 24 21.32 -22.84 48.19
N PRO A 25 21.85 -23.82 47.42
CA PRO A 25 21.10 -24.46 46.35
C PRO A 25 20.03 -25.42 46.91
N ILE A 26 18.82 -25.37 46.34
CA ILE A 26 17.71 -26.28 46.67
C ILE A 26 17.80 -27.51 45.75
N ASN A 27 17.66 -28.71 46.33
CA ASN A 27 17.75 -29.96 45.59
C ASN A 27 16.34 -30.40 45.10
N LEU A 28 16.02 -30.12 43.84
CA LEU A 28 14.68 -30.23 43.25
C LEU A 28 14.08 -31.65 43.24
N ASN A 29 14.89 -32.71 43.30
CA ASN A 29 14.41 -34.08 43.15
C ASN A 29 13.43 -34.52 44.26
N ASN A 30 13.45 -33.87 45.43
CA ASN A 30 12.50 -34.14 46.52
C ASN A 30 11.15 -33.42 46.36
N GLU A 31 11.04 -32.40 45.51
CA GLU A 31 9.75 -31.73 45.22
C GLU A 31 9.01 -32.37 44.03
N LEU A 32 9.72 -33.04 43.11
CA LEU A 32 9.08 -33.76 42.00
C LEU A 32 8.22 -34.94 42.46
N SER A 33 8.66 -35.66 43.50
CA SER A 33 8.00 -36.86 43.99
C SER A 33 6.72 -36.59 44.80
N THR A 34 6.56 -35.38 45.36
CA THR A 34 5.35 -34.96 46.07
C THR A 34 4.23 -34.44 45.16
N LEU A 35 4.51 -34.19 43.87
CA LEU A 35 3.55 -33.59 42.91
C LEU A 35 2.70 -34.59 42.10
N GLY A 36 2.92 -35.91 42.23
CA GLY A 36 1.94 -36.93 41.83
C GLY A 36 1.56 -36.96 40.34
N LEU A 37 2.55 -36.75 39.44
CA LEU A 37 2.37 -36.76 37.97
C LEU A 37 2.08 -38.18 37.42
N ASN A 38 0.84 -38.65 37.58
CA ASN A 38 0.38 -39.90 36.95
C ASN A 38 -1.14 -39.94 36.62
N ARG A 39 -1.82 -38.77 36.48
CA ARG A 39 -3.23 -38.70 36.03
C ARG A 39 -3.53 -37.49 35.11
N PRO A 40 -4.49 -37.61 34.18
CA PRO A 40 -4.69 -36.64 33.10
C PRO A 40 -5.71 -35.55 33.47
N THR A 41 -5.25 -34.47 34.11
CA THR A 41 -6.03 -33.22 34.23
C THR A 41 -5.12 -32.02 34.06
N GLY A 42 -5.44 -31.13 33.11
CA GLY A 42 -4.62 -29.95 32.82
C GLY A 42 -4.56 -28.98 34.00
N ARG A 43 -3.44 -28.97 34.72
CA ARG A 43 -3.06 -27.91 35.65
C ARG A 43 -1.98 -27.04 35.02
N TYR A 44 -2.10 -25.74 35.23
CA TYR A 44 -1.18 -24.72 34.75
C TYR A 44 0.18 -24.86 35.46
N ILE A 45 1.25 -24.99 34.68
CA ILE A 45 2.64 -24.95 35.17
C ILE A 45 3.08 -23.47 35.13
N PRO A 46 3.54 -22.86 36.24
CA PRO A 46 3.94 -21.46 36.24
C PRO A 46 5.14 -21.19 35.31
N ARG A 47 5.08 -20.10 34.52
CA ARG A 47 6.13 -19.69 33.57
C ARG A 47 7.57 -19.76 34.12
N PRO A 48 7.90 -19.36 35.38
CA PRO A 48 9.26 -19.46 35.91
C PRO A 48 9.75 -20.91 36.10
N VAL A 49 8.86 -21.84 36.45
CA VAL A 49 9.17 -23.26 36.58
C VAL A 49 9.40 -23.88 35.21
N LEU A 50 8.63 -23.45 34.21
CA LEU A 50 8.81 -23.87 32.81
C LEU A 50 10.16 -23.40 32.25
N LYS A 51 10.52 -22.13 32.51
CA LYS A 51 11.81 -21.56 32.07
C LYS A 51 13.00 -22.25 32.76
N ALA A 52 12.90 -22.53 34.06
CA ALA A 52 13.90 -23.30 34.80
C ALA A 52 14.03 -24.77 34.36
N MET A 53 12.97 -25.38 33.79
CA MET A 53 13.07 -26.71 33.15
C MET A 53 13.80 -26.63 31.81
N LEU A 54 13.52 -25.61 30.99
CA LEU A 54 14.19 -25.38 29.70
C LEU A 54 15.69 -25.08 29.87
N GLU A 55 16.05 -24.23 30.84
CA GLU A 55 17.45 -23.89 31.17
C GLU A 55 18.26 -25.08 31.75
N GLN A 56 17.62 -26.22 32.06
CA GLN A 56 18.26 -27.44 32.56
C GLN A 56 18.26 -28.63 31.57
N GLN A 57 17.61 -28.50 30.39
CA GLN A 57 17.49 -29.59 29.41
C GLN A 57 18.41 -29.40 28.20
N SER A 58 19.71 -29.57 28.39
CA SER A 58 20.70 -29.73 27.30
C SER A 58 20.79 -31.19 26.79
N LEU A 59 19.67 -31.92 26.72
CA LEU A 59 19.64 -33.36 26.52
C LEU A 59 18.49 -33.83 25.61
N ASP A 60 18.86 -34.48 24.50
CA ASP A 60 18.04 -35.22 23.53
C ASP A 60 16.85 -34.49 22.87
N SER A 61 17.03 -34.17 21.57
CA SER A 61 15.97 -33.78 20.63
C SER A 61 14.83 -34.81 20.56
N SER A 62 15.15 -36.09 20.76
CA SER A 62 14.23 -37.21 20.75
C SER A 62 13.45 -37.40 22.07
N SER A 63 13.72 -36.62 23.13
CA SER A 63 13.09 -36.84 24.45
C SER A 63 11.56 -36.73 24.43
N ALA A 64 10.88 -37.52 25.27
CA ALA A 64 9.42 -37.56 25.31
C ALA A 64 8.76 -36.24 25.73
N ASP A 65 9.45 -35.43 26.54
CA ASP A 65 8.98 -34.10 26.95
C ASP A 65 9.22 -33.06 25.85
N THR A 66 10.35 -33.14 25.14
CA THR A 66 10.66 -32.31 23.96
C THR A 66 9.63 -32.52 22.84
N GLN A 67 9.36 -33.79 22.49
CA GLN A 67 8.36 -34.14 21.47
C GLN A 67 6.95 -33.66 21.83
N ARG A 68 6.62 -33.64 23.12
CA ARG A 68 5.33 -33.19 23.66
C ARG A 68 5.16 -31.68 23.58
N LEU A 69 6.23 -30.93 23.88
CA LEU A 69 6.25 -29.47 23.69
C LEU A 69 6.03 -29.12 22.21
N LYS A 70 6.78 -29.76 21.29
CA LYS A 70 6.62 -29.60 19.84
C LYS A 70 5.21 -29.98 19.35
N TRP A 71 4.60 -31.02 19.91
CA TRP A 71 3.20 -31.38 19.60
C TRP A 71 2.20 -30.31 20.04
N ASP A 72 2.41 -29.68 21.21
CA ASP A 72 1.55 -28.60 21.68
C ASP A 72 1.76 -27.27 20.93
N GLN A 73 2.95 -27.03 20.37
CA GLN A 73 3.22 -25.94 19.42
C GLN A 73 2.48 -26.19 18.09
N LEU A 74 2.70 -27.35 17.45
CA LEU A 74 2.02 -27.79 16.21
C LEU A 74 0.48 -27.66 16.33
N ARG A 75 -0.08 -28.07 17.47
CA ARG A 75 -1.51 -27.94 17.77
C ARG A 75 -2.01 -26.49 17.84
N LYS A 76 -1.21 -25.57 18.38
CA LYS A 76 -1.54 -24.14 18.44
C LYS A 76 -1.43 -23.51 17.05
N SER A 77 -0.34 -23.76 16.33
CA SER A 77 -0.09 -23.20 15.00
C SER A 77 -1.19 -23.57 14.01
N ILE A 78 -1.46 -24.88 13.85
CA ILE A 78 -2.55 -25.38 12.99
C ILE A 78 -3.90 -24.75 13.36
N ASN A 79 -4.20 -24.58 14.66
CA ASN A 79 -5.47 -23.95 15.07
C ASN A 79 -5.49 -22.43 14.78
N GLY A 80 -4.38 -21.72 14.99
CA GLY A 80 -4.23 -20.31 14.69
C GLY A 80 -4.41 -20.02 13.20
N LEU A 81 -3.68 -20.75 12.34
CA LEU A 81 -3.77 -20.63 10.88
C LEU A 81 -5.20 -20.88 10.36
N ILE A 82 -5.85 -21.94 10.83
CA ILE A 82 -7.24 -22.25 10.44
C ILE A 82 -8.22 -21.17 10.91
N ASN A 83 -8.03 -20.58 12.09
CA ASN A 83 -8.92 -19.51 12.57
C ASN A 83 -8.68 -18.16 11.85
N LYS A 84 -7.49 -17.93 11.28
CA LYS A 84 -7.13 -16.69 10.55
C LYS A 84 -7.51 -16.73 9.05
N VAL A 85 -7.98 -17.87 8.50
CA VAL A 85 -8.22 -18.05 7.06
C VAL A 85 -9.48 -17.33 6.53
N ASN A 86 -9.32 -16.62 5.41
CA ASN A 86 -10.36 -15.94 4.66
C ASN A 86 -9.98 -15.84 3.16
N THR A 87 -10.90 -15.38 2.32
CA THR A 87 -10.73 -15.30 0.86
C THR A 87 -9.52 -14.45 0.44
N GLY A 88 -9.17 -13.41 1.19
CA GLY A 88 -8.06 -12.51 0.88
C GLY A 88 -6.67 -13.07 1.26
N ASN A 89 -6.59 -14.02 2.20
CA ASN A 89 -5.31 -14.53 2.71
C ASN A 89 -5.11 -16.06 2.59
N ILE A 90 -6.09 -16.80 2.07
CA ILE A 90 -5.98 -18.26 1.89
C ILE A 90 -4.74 -18.68 1.08
N LYS A 91 -4.34 -17.87 0.08
CA LYS A 91 -3.11 -18.07 -0.72
C LYS A 91 -1.80 -17.89 0.07
N LEU A 92 -1.83 -17.17 1.20
CA LEU A 92 -0.69 -16.98 2.10
C LEU A 92 -0.69 -18.01 3.24
N ILE A 93 -1.87 -18.33 3.78
CA ILE A 93 -2.02 -19.31 4.86
C ILE A 93 -1.78 -20.74 4.39
N SER A 94 -2.11 -21.08 3.14
CA SER A 94 -1.92 -22.47 2.66
C SER A 94 -0.44 -22.89 2.62
N PRO A 95 0.51 -22.09 2.09
CA PRO A 95 1.94 -22.36 2.23
C PRO A 95 2.41 -22.45 3.69
N GLN A 96 1.99 -21.52 4.56
CA GLN A 96 2.33 -21.55 5.99
C GLN A 96 1.83 -22.84 6.67
N LEU A 97 0.65 -23.33 6.27
CA LEU A 97 0.09 -24.56 6.81
C LEU A 97 0.84 -25.81 6.32
N PHE A 98 1.48 -25.77 5.15
CA PHE A 98 2.40 -26.82 4.69
C PHE A 98 3.77 -26.77 5.38
N GLN A 99 4.19 -25.64 5.96
CA GLN A 99 5.42 -25.55 6.75
C GLN A 99 5.37 -26.42 8.02
N GLU A 100 4.20 -26.48 8.64
CA GLU A 100 3.86 -27.35 9.78
C GLU A 100 3.77 -28.83 9.38
N ASN A 101 4.15 -29.76 10.27
CA ASN A 101 4.05 -31.20 9.97
C ASN A 101 2.60 -31.71 9.99
N LEU A 102 1.91 -31.57 8.84
CA LEU A 102 0.53 -31.99 8.66
C LEU A 102 0.34 -33.51 8.67
N ILE A 103 1.34 -34.32 8.34
CA ILE A 103 1.21 -35.79 8.40
C ILE A 103 1.12 -36.28 9.85
N ARG A 104 1.96 -35.73 10.74
CA ARG A 104 1.91 -35.91 12.19
C ARG A 104 0.66 -35.22 12.78
N GLY A 105 0.38 -34.00 12.32
CA GLY A 105 -0.73 -33.15 12.75
C GLY A 105 -2.11 -33.49 12.18
N ARG A 106 -2.26 -34.51 11.32
CA ARG A 106 -3.51 -34.75 10.55
C ARG A 106 -4.78 -34.85 11.39
N GLY A 107 -4.69 -35.45 12.58
CA GLY A 107 -5.80 -35.50 13.54
C GLY A 107 -6.16 -34.12 14.10
N LEU A 108 -5.16 -33.28 14.35
CA LEU A 108 -5.31 -31.90 14.82
C LEU A 108 -5.92 -31.01 13.73
N PHE A 109 -5.40 -31.09 12.49
CA PHE A 109 -5.94 -30.39 11.33
C PHE A 109 -7.43 -30.72 11.14
N ALA A 110 -7.77 -32.00 10.96
CA ALA A 110 -9.15 -32.41 10.72
C ALA A 110 -10.09 -31.99 11.86
N ARG A 111 -9.65 -32.11 13.12
CA ARG A 111 -10.42 -31.64 14.28
C ARG A 111 -10.60 -30.12 14.30
N SER A 112 -9.57 -29.37 13.91
CA SER A 112 -9.55 -27.91 13.92
C SER A 112 -10.47 -27.34 12.84
N VAL A 113 -10.37 -27.82 11.60
CA VAL A 113 -11.24 -27.38 10.49
C VAL A 113 -12.72 -27.69 10.78
N ILE A 114 -13.04 -28.92 11.20
CA ILE A 114 -14.42 -29.31 11.56
C ILE A 114 -14.98 -28.39 12.65
N ARG A 115 -14.19 -28.07 13.68
CA ARG A 115 -14.61 -27.19 14.78
C ARG A 115 -14.79 -25.73 14.32
N ALA A 116 -13.88 -25.21 13.51
CA ALA A 116 -13.96 -23.85 12.98
C ALA A 116 -15.20 -23.70 12.09
N GLN A 117 -15.42 -24.62 11.15
CA GLN A 117 -16.59 -24.66 10.28
C GLN A 117 -17.90 -24.75 11.08
N SER A 118 -17.99 -25.67 12.05
CA SER A 118 -19.19 -25.81 12.91
C SER A 118 -19.47 -24.58 13.78
N SER A 119 -18.47 -23.71 14.01
CA SER A 119 -18.63 -22.45 14.75
C SER A 119 -18.95 -21.26 13.84
N SER A 120 -18.72 -21.38 12.53
CA SER A 120 -18.70 -20.27 11.57
C SER A 120 -19.20 -20.70 10.17
N LEU A 121 -20.46 -21.15 10.09
CA LEU A 121 -21.07 -21.69 8.87
C LEU A 121 -20.91 -20.83 7.59
N PRO A 122 -21.00 -19.47 7.61
CA PRO A 122 -20.82 -18.66 6.41
C PRO A 122 -19.44 -18.78 5.74
N PHE A 123 -18.44 -19.26 6.48
CA PHE A 123 -17.07 -19.44 5.98
C PHE A 123 -16.82 -20.87 5.44
N THR A 124 -17.85 -21.73 5.39
CA THR A 124 -17.71 -23.12 4.90
C THR A 124 -17.08 -23.24 3.50
N PRO A 125 -17.39 -22.38 2.51
CA PRO A 125 -16.70 -22.41 1.21
C PRO A 125 -15.18 -22.23 1.31
N ILE A 126 -14.72 -21.40 2.25
CA ILE A 126 -13.28 -21.12 2.48
C ILE A 126 -12.61 -22.31 3.15
N PHE A 127 -13.27 -22.93 4.14
CA PHE A 127 -12.77 -24.15 4.76
C PHE A 127 -12.73 -25.33 3.77
N ALA A 128 -13.69 -25.42 2.86
CA ALA A 128 -13.69 -26.42 1.79
C ALA A 128 -12.56 -26.18 0.78
N ALA A 129 -12.33 -24.93 0.35
CA ALA A 129 -11.19 -24.56 -0.51
C ALA A 129 -9.83 -24.87 0.14
N LEU A 130 -9.67 -24.55 1.44
CA LEU A 130 -8.45 -24.89 2.18
C LEU A 130 -8.25 -26.41 2.24
N VAL A 131 -9.32 -27.18 2.48
CA VAL A 131 -9.26 -28.65 2.45
C VAL A 131 -8.90 -29.17 1.07
N ALA A 132 -9.42 -28.59 -0.02
CA ALA A 132 -9.09 -28.98 -1.39
C ALA A 132 -7.59 -28.79 -1.69
N ILE A 133 -7.01 -27.64 -1.31
CA ILE A 133 -5.56 -27.37 -1.46
C ILE A 133 -4.71 -28.35 -0.66
N ILE A 134 -5.08 -28.66 0.59
CA ILE A 134 -4.37 -29.66 1.38
C ILE A 134 -4.55 -31.07 0.79
N ASN A 135 -5.72 -31.37 0.23
CA ASN A 135 -6.06 -32.67 -0.32
C ASN A 135 -5.32 -33.00 -1.63
N SER A 136 -5.09 -32.03 -2.52
CA SER A 136 -4.34 -32.27 -3.77
C SER A 136 -2.88 -32.66 -3.54
N LYS A 137 -2.28 -32.20 -2.42
CA LYS A 137 -0.89 -32.52 -2.06
C LYS A 137 -0.75 -33.61 -1.00
N LEU A 138 -1.71 -33.73 -0.07
CA LEU A 138 -1.70 -34.69 1.05
C LEU A 138 -3.08 -35.36 1.22
N PRO A 139 -3.51 -36.24 0.29
CA PRO A 139 -4.89 -36.76 0.23
C PRO A 139 -5.34 -37.52 1.49
N GLN A 140 -4.41 -38.12 2.25
CA GLN A 140 -4.70 -38.77 3.53
C GLN A 140 -5.26 -37.82 4.62
N LEU A 141 -5.09 -36.49 4.46
CA LEU A 141 -5.75 -35.50 5.33
C LEU A 141 -7.20 -35.25 4.91
N GLY A 142 -7.48 -35.19 3.61
CA GLY A 142 -8.83 -35.10 3.06
C GLY A 142 -9.66 -36.33 3.43
N GLU A 143 -9.14 -37.52 3.16
CA GLU A 143 -9.80 -38.80 3.49
C GLU A 143 -10.21 -38.87 4.97
N LEU A 144 -9.28 -38.56 5.89
CA LEU A 144 -9.52 -38.59 7.33
C LEU A 144 -10.56 -37.55 7.77
N LEU A 145 -10.57 -36.37 7.16
CA LEU A 145 -11.55 -35.32 7.43
C LEU A 145 -12.94 -35.76 6.97
N VAL A 146 -13.07 -36.31 5.75
CA VAL A 146 -14.34 -36.81 5.21
C VAL A 146 -14.86 -37.97 6.07
N GLN A 147 -14.03 -38.96 6.41
CA GLN A 147 -14.38 -40.05 7.32
C GLN A 147 -14.91 -39.53 8.67
N ARG A 148 -14.26 -38.50 9.25
CA ARG A 148 -14.72 -37.89 10.50
C ARG A 148 -16.06 -37.16 10.35
N LEU A 149 -16.29 -36.43 9.25
CA LEU A 149 -17.57 -35.79 8.94
C LEU A 149 -18.70 -36.81 8.78
N ILE A 150 -18.50 -37.89 8.03
CA ILE A 150 -19.55 -38.91 7.85
C ILE A 150 -19.90 -39.59 9.19
N ASN A 151 -18.91 -39.88 10.03
CA ASN A 151 -19.16 -40.40 11.39
C ASN A 151 -19.84 -39.36 12.31
N GLN A 152 -19.53 -38.07 12.18
CA GLN A 152 -20.21 -36.99 12.89
C GLN A 152 -21.68 -36.92 12.47
N PHE A 153 -21.96 -36.91 11.16
CA PHE A 153 -23.30 -36.96 10.59
C PHE A 153 -24.09 -38.17 11.09
N ARG A 154 -23.56 -39.39 10.93
CA ARG A 154 -24.22 -40.63 11.40
C ARG A 154 -24.54 -40.59 12.90
N LYS A 155 -23.72 -39.91 13.72
CA LYS A 155 -23.93 -39.74 15.17
C LYS A 155 -24.93 -38.63 15.50
N SER A 156 -24.84 -37.46 14.87
CA SER A 156 -25.77 -36.34 15.10
C SER A 156 -27.18 -36.69 14.62
N TYR A 157 -27.29 -37.31 13.44
CA TYR A 157 -28.56 -37.79 12.89
C TYR A 157 -29.24 -38.80 13.81
N ARG A 158 -28.52 -39.82 14.29
CA ARG A 158 -29.05 -40.81 15.25
C ARG A 158 -29.46 -40.20 16.60
N ARG A 159 -28.90 -39.05 16.96
CA ARG A 159 -29.20 -38.31 18.21
C ARG A 159 -30.27 -37.22 18.03
N ASN A 160 -30.81 -37.04 16.81
CA ASN A 160 -31.66 -35.92 16.43
C ASN A 160 -31.02 -34.53 16.72
N ASP A 161 -29.69 -34.44 16.70
CA ASP A 161 -28.96 -33.18 16.82
C ASP A 161 -28.93 -32.46 15.47
N LYS A 162 -30.01 -31.73 15.18
CA LYS A 162 -30.24 -31.01 13.93
C LYS A 162 -29.18 -29.95 13.63
N LEU A 163 -28.64 -29.27 14.66
CA LEU A 163 -27.64 -28.22 14.49
C LEU A 163 -26.31 -28.79 13.98
N THR A 164 -25.78 -29.80 14.68
CA THR A 164 -24.54 -30.47 14.26
C THR A 164 -24.74 -31.21 12.94
N CYS A 165 -25.92 -31.80 12.72
CA CYS A 165 -26.25 -32.49 11.47
C CYS A 165 -26.22 -31.54 10.27
N ASN A 166 -26.91 -30.40 10.37
CA ASN A 166 -26.93 -29.37 9.33
C ASN A 166 -25.53 -28.82 9.02
N ALA A 167 -24.77 -28.44 10.06
CA ALA A 167 -23.38 -27.98 9.91
C ALA A 167 -22.51 -28.98 9.14
N THR A 168 -22.67 -30.27 9.45
CA THR A 168 -21.91 -31.36 8.83
C THR A 168 -22.29 -31.56 7.37
N VAL A 169 -23.59 -31.57 7.02
CA VAL A 169 -24.00 -31.76 5.61
C VAL A 169 -23.65 -30.55 4.73
N ILE A 170 -23.75 -29.32 5.25
CA ILE A 170 -23.28 -28.12 4.52
C ILE A 170 -21.78 -28.22 4.22
N PHE A 171 -20.98 -28.72 5.15
CA PHE A 171 -19.54 -28.92 4.88
C PHE A 171 -19.30 -30.00 3.83
N ILE A 172 -20.00 -31.13 3.92
CA ILE A 172 -19.96 -32.18 2.88
C ILE A 172 -20.35 -31.61 1.51
N ALA A 173 -21.37 -30.75 1.43
CA ALA A 173 -21.80 -30.14 0.16
C ALA A 173 -20.69 -29.32 -0.51
N HIS A 174 -20.03 -28.43 0.23
CA HIS A 174 -18.93 -27.65 -0.33
C HIS A 174 -17.69 -28.49 -0.63
N LEU A 175 -17.47 -29.61 0.05
CA LEU A 175 -16.41 -30.58 -0.30
C LEU A 175 -16.74 -31.38 -1.58
N VAL A 176 -18.01 -31.65 -1.86
CA VAL A 176 -18.45 -32.18 -3.17
C VAL A 176 -18.28 -31.12 -4.26
N ASN A 177 -18.66 -29.86 -4.01
CA ASN A 177 -18.46 -28.77 -4.98
C ASN A 177 -16.98 -28.63 -5.38
N GLN A 178 -16.07 -28.67 -4.40
CA GLN A 178 -14.60 -28.63 -4.54
C GLN A 178 -13.95 -29.97 -4.96
N SER A 179 -14.73 -30.95 -5.46
CA SER A 179 -14.24 -32.25 -5.95
C SER A 179 -13.39 -33.06 -4.95
N VAL A 180 -13.61 -32.90 -3.65
CA VAL A 180 -12.95 -33.70 -2.59
C VAL A 180 -13.75 -34.98 -2.28
N ILE A 181 -15.07 -34.96 -2.51
CA ILE A 181 -15.97 -36.10 -2.28
C ILE A 181 -16.71 -36.42 -3.58
N SER A 182 -16.95 -37.71 -3.87
CA SER A 182 -17.66 -38.13 -5.09
C SER A 182 -19.11 -37.62 -5.17
N ASP A 183 -19.57 -37.30 -6.38
CA ASP A 183 -20.97 -36.91 -6.63
C ASP A 183 -21.96 -38.05 -6.32
N VAL A 184 -21.50 -39.31 -6.40
CA VAL A 184 -22.26 -40.50 -5.97
C VAL A 184 -22.60 -40.43 -4.47
N PHE A 185 -21.64 -40.09 -3.62
CA PHE A 185 -21.88 -39.93 -2.19
C PHE A 185 -22.90 -38.81 -1.90
N ALA A 186 -22.91 -37.75 -2.72
CA ALA A 186 -23.88 -36.67 -2.58
C ALA A 186 -25.31 -37.14 -2.86
N LEU A 187 -25.50 -37.99 -3.88
CA LEU A 187 -26.77 -38.64 -4.16
C LEU A 187 -27.20 -39.56 -3.00
N GLU A 188 -26.30 -40.43 -2.52
CA GLU A 188 -26.60 -41.36 -1.41
C GLU A 188 -27.04 -40.63 -0.14
N LEU A 189 -26.35 -39.55 0.23
CA LEU A 189 -26.69 -38.72 1.38
C LEU A 189 -28.05 -38.02 1.22
N ALA A 190 -28.33 -37.46 0.04
CA ALA A 190 -29.61 -36.82 -0.25
C ALA A 190 -30.78 -37.83 -0.15
N LEU A 191 -30.64 -39.01 -0.75
CA LEU A 191 -31.65 -40.07 -0.69
C LEU A 191 -31.82 -40.65 0.72
N PHE A 192 -30.73 -40.79 1.48
CA PHE A 192 -30.81 -41.21 2.89
C PHE A 192 -31.63 -40.22 3.73
N LEU A 193 -31.44 -38.91 3.53
CA LEU A 193 -32.18 -37.88 4.26
C LEU A 193 -33.67 -37.85 3.90
N LEU A 194 -34.01 -38.04 2.62
CA LEU A 194 -35.39 -38.04 2.13
C LEU A 194 -36.16 -39.33 2.50
N SER A 195 -35.53 -40.50 2.34
CA SER A 195 -36.15 -41.82 2.59
C SER A 195 -36.53 -42.10 4.06
N LYS A 196 -35.99 -41.32 5.00
CA LYS A 196 -36.25 -41.49 6.44
C LYS A 196 -37.53 -40.81 6.95
N GLY A 197 -38.27 -40.10 6.08
CA GLY A 197 -39.70 -39.83 6.26
C GLY A 197 -40.08 -38.98 7.48
N GLY A 198 -39.44 -37.83 7.69
CA GLY A 198 -39.84 -36.88 8.73
C GLY A 198 -39.36 -35.45 8.46
N ASP A 199 -40.11 -34.47 8.96
CA ASP A 199 -39.90 -33.03 8.71
C ASP A 199 -38.45 -32.56 8.89
N ASP A 200 -37.79 -33.00 9.95
CA ASP A 200 -36.39 -32.64 10.25
C ASP A 200 -35.41 -33.21 9.21
N GLY A 201 -35.67 -34.41 8.69
CA GLY A 201 -34.84 -35.03 7.64
C GLY A 201 -34.96 -34.29 6.32
N VAL A 202 -36.18 -33.90 5.94
CA VAL A 202 -36.42 -33.12 4.72
C VAL A 202 -35.88 -31.69 4.83
N GLU A 203 -35.97 -31.06 6.01
CA GLU A 203 -35.36 -29.74 6.23
C GLU A 203 -33.83 -29.76 6.05
N ILE A 204 -33.16 -30.78 6.57
CA ILE A 204 -31.70 -30.98 6.39
C ILE A 204 -31.40 -31.32 4.92
N ALA A 205 -32.22 -32.14 4.26
CA ALA A 205 -32.07 -32.44 2.82
C ALA A 205 -32.17 -31.17 1.96
N VAL A 206 -33.15 -30.30 2.22
CA VAL A 206 -33.32 -29.05 1.45
C VAL A 206 -32.13 -28.10 1.64
N GLN A 207 -31.55 -28.04 2.85
CA GLN A 207 -30.35 -27.27 3.12
C GLN A 207 -29.14 -27.86 2.38
N TYR A 208 -28.97 -29.18 2.38
CA TYR A 208 -27.90 -29.86 1.65
C TYR A 208 -27.99 -29.66 0.13
N ILE A 209 -29.16 -29.91 -0.46
CA ILE A 209 -29.39 -29.83 -1.91
C ILE A 209 -29.30 -28.38 -2.42
N ARG A 210 -29.53 -27.37 -1.57
CA ARG A 210 -29.32 -25.96 -1.92
C ARG A 210 -27.86 -25.66 -2.30
N GLU A 211 -26.91 -26.21 -1.54
CA GLU A 211 -25.48 -25.92 -1.69
C GLU A 211 -24.81 -26.80 -2.76
N VAL A 212 -25.21 -28.09 -2.86
CA VAL A 212 -24.62 -29.05 -3.83
C VAL A 212 -25.38 -29.16 -5.16
N GLY A 213 -26.63 -28.68 -5.20
CA GLY A 213 -27.52 -28.90 -6.34
C GLY A 213 -27.07 -28.25 -7.66
N ALA A 214 -26.25 -27.20 -7.59
CA ALA A 214 -25.60 -26.62 -8.76
C ALA A 214 -24.59 -27.59 -9.39
N ALA A 215 -23.71 -28.17 -8.57
CA ALA A 215 -22.68 -29.12 -8.99
C ALA A 215 -23.30 -30.37 -9.61
N LEU A 216 -24.31 -30.94 -8.93
CA LEU A 216 -25.07 -32.08 -9.46
C LEU A 216 -25.89 -31.73 -10.72
N GLN A 217 -26.30 -30.46 -10.93
CA GLN A 217 -26.98 -30.09 -12.18
C GLN A 217 -26.03 -30.05 -13.37
N GLU A 218 -24.78 -29.65 -13.15
CA GLU A 218 -23.78 -29.46 -14.20
C GLU A 218 -23.02 -30.75 -14.52
N ARG A 219 -22.55 -31.48 -13.49
CA ARG A 219 -21.78 -32.72 -13.65
C ARG A 219 -22.66 -33.95 -13.85
N GLU A 220 -23.67 -34.14 -12.99
CA GLU A 220 -24.47 -35.37 -12.89
C GLU A 220 -26.00 -35.15 -12.95
N PRO A 221 -26.53 -34.60 -14.07
CA PRO A 221 -27.92 -34.16 -14.15
C PRO A 221 -28.95 -35.29 -13.95
N ALA A 222 -28.58 -36.55 -14.21
CA ALA A 222 -29.42 -37.71 -13.94
C ALA A 222 -29.62 -37.93 -12.42
N MET A 223 -28.55 -37.83 -11.63
CA MET A 223 -28.62 -37.93 -10.17
C MET A 223 -29.46 -36.80 -9.58
N ASN A 224 -29.27 -35.57 -10.07
CA ASN A 224 -30.07 -34.42 -9.64
C ASN A 224 -31.56 -34.57 -9.98
N ASN A 225 -31.90 -35.11 -11.16
CA ASN A 225 -33.29 -35.39 -11.51
C ASN A 225 -33.96 -36.34 -10.52
N LEU A 226 -33.28 -37.42 -10.14
CA LEU A 226 -33.80 -38.42 -9.21
C LEU A 226 -34.07 -37.83 -7.81
N ILE A 227 -33.18 -36.98 -7.29
CA ILE A 227 -33.41 -36.25 -6.02
C ILE A 227 -34.69 -35.39 -6.08
N TYR A 228 -34.91 -34.67 -7.19
CA TYR A 228 -36.09 -33.83 -7.37
C TYR A 228 -37.37 -34.61 -7.71
N GLU A 229 -37.27 -35.86 -8.17
CA GLU A 229 -38.40 -36.77 -8.28
C GLU A 229 -38.87 -37.24 -6.89
N GLU A 230 -37.95 -37.60 -6.00
CA GLU A 230 -38.29 -37.93 -4.60
C GLU A 230 -38.88 -36.74 -3.84
N LEU A 231 -38.33 -35.53 -4.03
CA LEU A 231 -38.94 -34.29 -3.50
C LEU A 231 -40.36 -34.03 -4.03
N ARG A 232 -40.66 -34.42 -5.27
CA ARG A 232 -42.01 -34.32 -5.85
C ARG A 232 -42.95 -35.40 -5.30
N ASN A 233 -42.44 -36.61 -5.09
CA ASN A 233 -43.21 -37.70 -4.46
C ASN A 233 -43.64 -37.30 -3.04
N LEU A 234 -42.74 -36.68 -2.27
CA LEU A 234 -43.04 -36.13 -0.94
C LEU A 234 -44.12 -35.04 -0.96
N LEU A 235 -44.13 -34.14 -1.96
CA LEU A 235 -45.18 -33.12 -2.10
C LEU A 235 -46.58 -33.70 -2.39
N HIS A 236 -46.67 -34.95 -2.85
CA HIS A 236 -47.94 -35.65 -3.08
C HIS A 236 -48.39 -36.50 -1.87
N ASP A 237 -47.55 -36.66 -0.84
CA ASP A 237 -47.94 -37.35 0.41
C ASP A 237 -48.77 -36.40 1.29
N ALA A 238 -49.94 -36.88 1.73
CA ALA A 238 -50.92 -36.09 2.48
C ALA A 238 -50.48 -35.71 3.90
N ASN A 239 -49.36 -36.26 4.40
CA ASN A 239 -48.90 -36.09 5.78
C ASN A 239 -47.77 -35.07 5.98
N ILE A 240 -47.32 -34.35 4.94
CA ILE A 240 -46.22 -33.38 5.06
C ILE A 240 -46.68 -32.05 5.70
N SER A 241 -45.81 -31.42 6.51
CA SER A 241 -46.14 -30.12 7.10
C SER A 241 -45.97 -28.95 6.12
N LYS A 242 -46.75 -27.89 6.32
CA LYS A 242 -46.70 -26.68 5.49
C LYS A 242 -45.31 -26.00 5.46
N ARG A 243 -44.51 -26.17 6.52
CA ARG A 243 -43.12 -25.68 6.57
C ARG A 243 -42.26 -26.43 5.55
N VAL A 244 -42.34 -27.77 5.57
CA VAL A 244 -41.59 -28.63 4.65
C VAL A 244 -42.04 -28.41 3.22
N GLN A 245 -43.36 -28.35 2.98
CA GLN A 245 -43.92 -28.03 1.66
C GLN A 245 -43.31 -26.74 1.08
N TYR A 246 -43.35 -25.64 1.84
CA TYR A 246 -42.76 -24.36 1.42
C TYR A 246 -41.25 -24.46 1.16
N MET A 247 -40.51 -25.19 1.99
CA MET A 247 -39.07 -25.41 1.79
C MET A 247 -38.76 -26.16 0.50
N ILE A 248 -39.56 -27.17 0.14
CA ILE A 248 -39.42 -27.89 -1.13
C ILE A 248 -39.78 -26.97 -2.31
N GLU A 249 -40.89 -26.22 -2.23
CA GLU A 249 -41.30 -25.26 -3.27
C GLU A 249 -40.21 -24.19 -3.55
N VAL A 250 -39.59 -23.65 -2.48
CA VAL A 250 -38.44 -22.73 -2.60
C VAL A 250 -37.25 -23.42 -3.30
N LEU A 251 -36.97 -24.69 -3.01
CA LEU A 251 -35.88 -25.43 -3.64
C LEU A 251 -36.14 -25.73 -5.13
N PHE A 252 -37.40 -25.94 -5.54
CA PHE A 252 -37.78 -25.98 -6.96
C PHE A 252 -37.59 -24.62 -7.65
N GLN A 253 -37.86 -23.50 -6.97
CA GLN A 253 -37.61 -22.17 -7.52
C GLN A 253 -36.10 -21.88 -7.65
N ILE A 254 -35.27 -22.26 -6.65
CA ILE A 254 -33.81 -22.13 -6.74
C ILE A 254 -33.25 -22.90 -7.94
N ARG A 255 -33.75 -24.12 -8.20
CA ARG A 255 -33.37 -24.90 -9.39
C ARG A 255 -33.80 -24.24 -10.70
N LYS A 256 -35.02 -23.71 -10.75
CA LYS A 256 -35.55 -22.97 -11.91
C LYS A 256 -34.73 -21.71 -12.22
N ASP A 257 -34.25 -21.05 -11.18
CA ASP A 257 -33.32 -19.90 -11.22
C ASP A 257 -31.85 -20.33 -11.45
N LYS A 258 -31.60 -21.61 -11.77
CA LYS A 258 -30.28 -22.20 -12.03
C LYS A 258 -29.24 -21.95 -10.92
N PHE A 259 -29.67 -21.96 -9.65
CA PHE A 259 -28.79 -21.78 -8.49
C PHE A 259 -27.96 -20.48 -8.52
N LYS A 260 -28.46 -19.40 -9.16
CA LYS A 260 -27.75 -18.12 -9.33
C LYS A 260 -27.11 -17.53 -8.05
N ASP A 261 -27.72 -17.79 -6.89
CA ASP A 261 -27.30 -17.29 -5.58
C ASP A 261 -26.41 -18.30 -4.82
N ASN A 262 -26.31 -19.56 -5.28
CA ASN A 262 -25.51 -20.64 -4.70
C ASN A 262 -24.61 -21.25 -5.81
N VAL A 263 -23.57 -20.49 -6.19
CA VAL A 263 -22.58 -20.93 -7.19
C VAL A 263 -21.76 -22.12 -6.68
N ILE A 264 -21.28 -22.97 -7.59
CA ILE A 264 -20.53 -24.21 -7.26
C ILE A 264 -19.29 -23.88 -6.42
N ILE A 265 -18.37 -23.10 -7.00
CA ILE A 265 -17.19 -22.53 -6.33
C ILE A 265 -17.14 -21.03 -6.68
N PRO A 266 -17.00 -20.11 -5.71
CA PRO A 266 -16.72 -18.71 -5.98
C PRO A 266 -15.33 -18.54 -6.61
N GLN A 267 -15.19 -17.67 -7.61
CA GLN A 267 -13.95 -17.53 -8.41
C GLN A 267 -12.66 -17.30 -7.59
N ASP A 268 -12.73 -16.61 -6.45
CA ASP A 268 -11.56 -16.37 -5.58
C ASP A 268 -11.14 -17.62 -4.74
N LEU A 269 -11.99 -18.65 -4.71
CA LEU A 269 -11.83 -19.90 -3.96
C LEU A 269 -11.63 -21.12 -4.88
N ASP A 270 -11.53 -20.88 -6.18
CA ASP A 270 -11.13 -21.87 -7.19
C ASP A 270 -9.59 -21.82 -7.29
N LEU A 271 -8.94 -22.78 -6.62
CA LEU A 271 -7.51 -22.70 -6.24
C LEU A 271 -6.74 -24.00 -6.52
N VAL A 272 -7.38 -25.00 -7.11
CA VAL A 272 -6.79 -26.32 -7.42
C VAL A 272 -7.23 -26.70 -8.83
N GLU A 273 -6.26 -26.72 -9.75
CA GLU A 273 -6.47 -27.12 -11.15
C GLU A 273 -7.12 -28.50 -11.26
N GLU A 274 -7.97 -28.72 -12.27
CA GLU A 274 -8.79 -29.93 -12.39
C GLU A 274 -7.99 -31.25 -12.40
N ASP A 275 -6.74 -31.23 -12.91
CA ASP A 275 -5.85 -32.38 -12.96
C ASP A 275 -5.12 -32.68 -11.63
N GLU A 276 -5.10 -31.73 -10.70
CA GLU A 276 -4.60 -31.91 -9.33
C GLU A 276 -5.70 -32.32 -8.33
N GLN A 277 -6.97 -32.33 -8.72
CA GLN A 277 -8.10 -32.67 -7.84
C GLN A 277 -8.14 -34.17 -7.51
N ILE A 278 -8.22 -34.50 -6.21
CA ILE A 278 -8.29 -35.90 -5.73
C ILE A 278 -9.65 -36.15 -5.08
N VAL A 279 -10.52 -36.87 -5.80
CA VAL A 279 -11.87 -37.23 -5.35
C VAL A 279 -11.82 -38.50 -4.47
N HIS A 280 -12.38 -38.42 -3.26
CA HIS A 280 -12.56 -39.59 -2.39
C HIS A 280 -13.93 -40.24 -2.62
N ASP A 281 -13.94 -41.49 -3.09
CA ASP A 281 -15.15 -42.31 -3.22
C ASP A 281 -15.29 -43.23 -1.99
N ILE A 282 -16.21 -42.87 -1.09
CA ILE A 282 -16.39 -43.53 0.22
C ILE A 282 -17.85 -43.96 0.35
N ASP A 283 -18.10 -45.27 0.41
CA ASP A 283 -19.45 -45.83 0.62
C ASP A 283 -20.12 -45.26 1.88
N PHE A 284 -21.32 -44.67 1.71
CA PHE A 284 -22.09 -44.05 2.78
C PHE A 284 -22.46 -45.01 3.92
N ASN A 285 -22.42 -46.33 3.71
CA ASN A 285 -22.73 -47.36 4.71
C ASN A 285 -21.49 -48.08 5.28
N ALA A 286 -20.31 -47.96 4.68
CA ALA A 286 -19.09 -48.65 5.09
C ALA A 286 -18.67 -48.37 6.55
N PRO A 287 -17.95 -49.29 7.21
CA PRO A 287 -17.35 -49.03 8.52
C PRO A 287 -16.25 -47.97 8.42
N ILE A 288 -16.32 -46.93 9.26
CA ILE A 288 -15.44 -45.75 9.20
C ILE A 288 -14.38 -45.81 10.30
N ASN A 289 -13.11 -45.54 9.96
CA ASN A 289 -12.02 -45.39 10.91
C ASN A 289 -11.72 -43.91 11.21
N THR A 290 -12.26 -43.36 12.30
CA THR A 290 -12.04 -41.95 12.65
C THR A 290 -10.64 -41.62 13.19
N GLN A 291 -9.81 -42.63 13.46
CA GLN A 291 -8.46 -42.47 14.00
C GLN A 291 -8.40 -41.45 15.16
N ASP A 292 -9.36 -41.51 16.09
CA ASP A 292 -9.55 -40.50 17.15
C ASP A 292 -8.33 -40.36 18.08
N GLY A 293 -7.52 -41.41 18.19
CA GLY A 293 -6.26 -41.42 18.92
C GLY A 293 -5.15 -40.54 18.33
N LEU A 294 -5.32 -39.99 17.11
CA LEU A 294 -4.41 -39.00 16.51
C LEU A 294 -4.62 -37.58 17.06
N ASN A 295 -5.66 -37.36 17.88
CA ASN A 295 -5.93 -36.07 18.52
C ASN A 295 -5.14 -35.88 19.83
N ILE A 296 -4.33 -36.87 20.21
CA ILE A 296 -3.68 -37.02 21.51
C ILE A 296 -2.19 -37.26 21.25
N PHE A 297 -1.32 -36.55 21.99
CA PHE A 297 0.11 -36.81 21.95
C PHE A 297 0.43 -38.28 22.25
N LYS A 298 1.33 -38.84 21.45
CA LYS A 298 2.00 -40.12 21.69
C LYS A 298 3.48 -39.91 21.45
N PHE A 299 4.31 -40.57 22.24
CA PHE A 299 5.74 -40.64 21.99
C PHE A 299 6.00 -41.37 20.67
N ASP A 300 6.86 -40.81 19.83
CA ASP A 300 7.30 -41.39 18.57
C ASP A 300 8.77 -41.82 18.68
N PRO A 301 9.09 -43.13 18.68
CA PRO A 301 10.47 -43.60 18.69
C PRO A 301 11.27 -43.20 17.45
N ASN A 302 10.60 -42.92 16.33
CA ASN A 302 11.21 -42.58 15.04
C ASN A 302 10.99 -41.09 14.70
N TYR A 303 10.95 -40.25 15.73
CA TYR A 303 10.53 -38.84 15.62
C TYR A 303 11.33 -38.06 14.57
N GLU A 304 12.66 -38.16 14.61
CA GLU A 304 13.56 -37.43 13.72
C GLU A 304 13.41 -37.90 12.27
N GLU A 305 13.36 -39.21 12.04
CA GLU A 305 13.11 -39.83 10.73
C GLU A 305 11.76 -39.38 10.13
N ASN A 306 10.73 -39.19 10.97
CA ASN A 306 9.40 -38.78 10.53
C ASN A 306 9.27 -37.27 10.26
N GLU A 307 10.01 -36.43 10.99
CA GLU A 307 10.11 -34.98 10.70
C GLU A 307 10.97 -34.74 9.43
N GLU A 308 12.06 -35.48 9.24
CA GLU A 308 12.90 -35.41 8.02
C GLU A 308 12.13 -35.86 6.76
N LYS A 309 11.38 -36.98 6.84
CA LYS A 309 10.45 -37.38 5.78
C LYS A 309 9.43 -36.29 5.46
N TYR A 310 8.89 -35.60 6.47
CA TYR A 310 7.98 -34.49 6.19
C TYR A 310 8.70 -33.29 5.57
N ALA A 311 9.92 -32.97 6.00
CA ALA A 311 10.72 -31.89 5.42
C ALA A 311 10.98 -32.12 3.91
N SER A 312 11.29 -33.35 3.50
CA SER A 312 11.45 -33.68 2.06
C SER A 312 10.14 -33.56 1.27
N ILE A 313 8.99 -33.97 1.84
CA ILE A 313 7.67 -33.79 1.23
C ILE A 313 7.31 -32.29 1.14
N ARG A 314 7.58 -31.52 2.19
CA ARG A 314 7.39 -30.06 2.23
C ARG A 314 8.20 -29.36 1.13
N HIS A 315 9.47 -29.74 0.96
CA HIS A 315 10.34 -29.21 -0.08
C HIS A 315 9.84 -29.57 -1.50
N GLN A 316 9.29 -30.77 -1.71
CA GLN A 316 8.64 -31.13 -2.97
C GLN A 316 7.35 -30.32 -3.25
N ILE A 317 6.58 -29.98 -2.21
CA ILE A 317 5.33 -29.22 -2.34
C ILE A 317 5.59 -27.73 -2.58
N LEU A 318 6.56 -27.14 -1.88
CA LEU A 318 6.87 -25.70 -1.95
C LEU A 318 7.91 -25.35 -3.01
N GLY A 319 8.63 -26.34 -3.55
CA GLY A 319 9.69 -26.18 -4.54
C GLY A 319 11.07 -26.07 -3.91
N SER A 320 12.10 -26.42 -4.68
CA SER A 320 13.50 -26.34 -4.24
C SER A 320 14.00 -24.90 -4.29
N SER A 321 14.13 -24.28 -3.13
CA SER A 321 15.10 -23.22 -2.88
C SER A 321 16.51 -23.81 -2.91
N ASP A 322 17.05 -24.07 -4.10
CA ASP A 322 18.49 -24.34 -4.34
C ASP A 322 19.28 -23.02 -4.22
N ASP A 323 19.11 -22.34 -3.08
CA ASP A 323 19.83 -21.17 -2.59
C ASP A 323 19.83 -21.28 -1.04
N GLU A 324 20.40 -22.38 -0.51
CA GLU A 324 20.78 -22.47 0.91
C GLU A 324 22.08 -21.67 1.11
N GLU A 325 21.95 -20.34 1.24
CA GLU A 325 22.93 -19.56 2.02
C GLU A 325 22.50 -19.60 3.49
N GLU A 326 23.49 -19.77 4.38
CA GLU A 326 23.28 -19.90 5.83
C GLU A 326 22.82 -18.56 6.43
N GLU A 327 21.50 -18.30 6.44
CA GLU A 327 20.93 -17.26 7.30
C GLU A 327 21.06 -17.71 8.77
N GLU A 328 22.04 -17.11 9.49
CA GLU A 328 22.11 -17.20 10.94
C GLU A 328 20.82 -16.63 11.55
N GLU A 329 20.12 -17.43 12.36
CA GLU A 329 18.87 -17.01 13.06
C GLU A 329 19.17 -15.91 14.09
N GLU A 330 19.22 -14.63 13.68
CA GLU A 330 19.02 -13.51 14.59
C GLU A 330 17.52 -13.44 14.97
N GLU A 331 17.21 -13.69 16.24
CA GLU A 331 15.84 -13.73 16.79
C GLU A 331 15.19 -12.33 16.85
N ASP A 332 14.64 -11.86 15.73
CA ASP A 332 13.79 -10.65 15.71
C ASP A 332 12.33 -10.97 16.18
N GLU A 333 12.02 -10.56 17.42
CA GLU A 333 10.68 -10.68 18.03
C GLU A 333 9.65 -9.69 17.44
N GLU A 334 9.07 -9.96 16.26
CA GLU A 334 7.85 -9.25 15.79
C GLU A 334 6.54 -9.94 16.25
N GLU A 335 6.18 -9.79 17.54
CA GLU A 335 4.84 -10.16 18.04
C GLU A 335 3.74 -9.22 17.51
N ASN A 336 2.94 -9.71 16.57
CA ASN A 336 1.77 -9.02 16.03
C ASN A 336 0.46 -9.75 16.43
N ASP A 337 0.01 -9.59 17.69
CA ASP A 337 -1.32 -10.03 18.13
C ASP A 337 -1.83 -9.24 19.37
N ALA A 338 -3.10 -8.83 19.33
CA ALA A 338 -3.90 -8.51 20.51
C ALA A 338 -5.28 -9.15 20.30
N VAL A 339 -5.66 -10.23 20.98
CA VAL A 339 -5.64 -10.39 22.44
C VAL A 339 -4.77 -11.55 22.95
N GLN A 340 -4.04 -11.28 24.03
CA GLN A 340 -2.99 -12.09 24.66
C GLN A 340 -3.42 -13.42 25.31
N PRO A 341 -2.53 -14.44 25.34
CA PRO A 341 -2.45 -15.41 26.43
C PRO A 341 -1.73 -14.81 27.66
N PRO A 342 -2.06 -15.21 28.90
CA PRO A 342 -1.70 -14.43 30.08
C PRO A 342 -0.19 -14.39 30.42
N ASN A 343 0.24 -13.20 30.84
CA ASN A 343 1.47 -12.84 31.56
C ASN A 343 2.79 -12.76 30.76
N GLN A 344 2.81 -11.86 29.77
CA GLN A 344 3.92 -10.91 29.60
C GLN A 344 3.29 -9.50 29.57
N ASP A 345 3.96 -8.50 30.14
CA ASP A 345 3.37 -7.15 30.28
C ASP A 345 3.27 -6.49 28.89
N GLY A 346 2.04 -6.39 28.39
CA GLY A 346 1.77 -6.05 26.99
C GLY A 346 2.23 -4.64 26.60
N ILE A 347 2.93 -4.56 25.46
CA ILE A 347 3.14 -3.30 24.75
C ILE A 347 1.77 -2.76 24.31
N VAL A 348 1.42 -1.58 24.81
CA VAL A 348 0.20 -0.88 24.40
C VAL A 348 0.49 -0.17 23.09
N ASP A 349 -0.13 -0.62 21.98
CA ASP A 349 -0.06 0.10 20.71
C ASP A 349 -0.56 1.54 20.89
N ARG A 350 0.33 2.50 20.61
CA ARG A 350 0.05 3.93 20.60
C ARG A 350 0.13 4.54 19.20
N THR A 351 0.39 3.74 18.18
CA THR A 351 0.60 4.20 16.79
C THR A 351 -0.71 4.54 16.09
N GLY A 352 -1.81 3.86 16.43
CA GLY A 352 -3.13 4.07 15.82
C GLY A 352 -3.21 3.61 14.35
N THR A 353 -2.26 2.80 13.89
CA THR A 353 -2.07 2.45 12.47
C THR A 353 -3.32 1.82 11.83
N ASN A 354 -4.05 0.98 12.56
CA ASN A 354 -5.30 0.37 12.10
C ASN A 354 -6.40 1.41 11.85
N LEU A 355 -6.55 2.39 12.74
CA LEU A 355 -7.51 3.50 12.58
C LEU A 355 -7.14 4.36 11.37
N VAL A 356 -5.86 4.66 11.16
CA VAL A 356 -5.37 5.40 9.98
C VAL A 356 -5.68 4.66 8.67
N ASN A 357 -5.52 3.34 8.63
CA ASN A 357 -5.86 2.52 7.46
C ASN A 357 -7.37 2.46 7.20
N LEU A 358 -8.20 2.36 8.24
CA LEU A 358 -9.65 2.45 8.13
C LEU A 358 -10.08 3.81 7.56
N ARG A 359 -9.55 4.92 8.12
CA ARG A 359 -9.82 6.30 7.67
C ARG A 359 -9.41 6.51 6.21
N ARG A 360 -8.24 6.01 5.79
CA ARG A 360 -7.79 6.02 4.38
C ARG A 360 -8.76 5.28 3.46
N THR A 361 -9.26 4.13 3.89
CA THR A 361 -10.20 3.31 3.11
C THR A 361 -11.52 4.06 2.91
N ILE A 362 -12.10 4.62 3.97
CA ILE A 362 -13.33 5.43 3.92
C ILE A 362 -13.16 6.63 2.97
N TYR A 363 -12.07 7.40 3.13
CA TYR A 363 -11.76 8.55 2.28
C TYR A 363 -11.71 8.18 0.79
N LEU A 364 -10.96 7.13 0.43
CA LEU A 364 -10.85 6.67 -0.95
C LEU A 364 -12.19 6.16 -1.49
N THR A 365 -13.04 5.55 -0.66
CA THR A 365 -14.37 5.11 -1.10
C THR A 365 -15.30 6.28 -1.40
N ILE A 366 -15.28 7.34 -0.59
CA ILE A 366 -16.04 8.57 -0.85
C ILE A 366 -15.56 9.23 -2.15
N MET A 367 -14.25 9.42 -2.29
CA MET A 367 -13.64 10.13 -3.43
C MET A 367 -13.69 9.35 -4.76
N ASN A 368 -13.93 8.04 -4.72
CA ASN A 368 -14.13 7.18 -5.89
C ASN A 368 -15.63 6.89 -6.16
N SER A 369 -16.53 7.75 -5.69
CA SER A 369 -17.98 7.63 -5.89
C SER A 369 -18.54 8.92 -6.48
N LEU A 370 -19.30 8.82 -7.58
CA LEU A 370 -19.79 9.98 -8.33
C LEU A 370 -21.09 10.55 -7.74
N VAL A 371 -21.90 9.69 -7.12
CA VAL A 371 -23.23 10.04 -6.57
C VAL A 371 -23.35 9.50 -5.14
N PHE A 372 -24.10 10.21 -4.28
CA PHE A 372 -24.20 9.87 -2.86
C PHE A 372 -24.76 8.45 -2.60
N ASP A 373 -25.72 7.96 -3.40
CA ASP A 373 -26.24 6.59 -3.27
C ASP A 373 -25.17 5.53 -3.56
N GLU A 374 -24.30 5.79 -4.54
CA GLU A 374 -23.16 4.92 -4.86
C GLU A 374 -22.14 4.92 -3.71
N ALA A 375 -21.84 6.10 -3.17
CA ALA A 375 -20.96 6.26 -2.02
C ALA A 375 -21.50 5.50 -0.80
N VAL A 376 -22.79 5.65 -0.47
CA VAL A 376 -23.43 4.91 0.63
C VAL A 376 -23.36 3.41 0.41
N HIS A 377 -23.70 2.91 -0.78
CA HIS A 377 -23.64 1.47 -1.08
C HIS A 377 -22.22 0.89 -1.00
N LYS A 378 -21.20 1.65 -1.44
CA LYS A 378 -19.79 1.24 -1.31
C LYS A 378 -19.31 1.31 0.15
N LEU A 379 -19.64 2.37 0.88
CA LEU A 379 -19.28 2.53 2.30
C LEU A 379 -19.91 1.45 3.19
N MET A 380 -21.15 1.03 2.91
CA MET A 380 -21.80 -0.09 3.60
C MET A 380 -21.13 -1.46 3.38
N ARG A 381 -20.22 -1.58 2.40
CA ARG A 381 -19.43 -2.80 2.14
C ARG A 381 -18.06 -2.78 2.84
N ILE A 382 -17.64 -1.67 3.44
CA ILE A 382 -16.40 -1.61 4.23
C ILE A 382 -16.62 -2.41 5.52
N GLN A 383 -15.71 -3.33 5.82
CA GLN A 383 -15.68 -4.02 7.12
C GLN A 383 -15.08 -3.05 8.15
N ILE A 384 -15.93 -2.55 9.05
CA ILE A 384 -15.55 -1.67 10.15
C ILE A 384 -15.40 -2.52 11.42
N PRO A 385 -14.30 -2.41 12.17
CA PRO A 385 -14.16 -3.11 13.45
C PRO A 385 -15.26 -2.69 14.45
N PRO A 386 -15.80 -3.62 15.27
CA PRO A 386 -16.86 -3.30 16.21
C PRO A 386 -16.38 -2.31 17.28
N GLY A 387 -17.01 -1.13 17.34
CA GLY A 387 -16.61 0.00 18.17
C GLY A 387 -16.08 1.21 17.40
N ASP A 388 -15.59 1.01 16.16
CA ASP A 388 -15.04 2.06 15.30
C ASP A 388 -16.10 2.67 14.34
N GLU A 389 -17.39 2.35 14.50
CA GLU A 389 -18.45 2.83 13.60
C GLU A 389 -18.58 4.36 13.60
N ILE A 390 -18.24 5.02 14.70
CA ILE A 390 -18.20 6.49 14.78
C ILE A 390 -17.14 7.10 13.85
N GLU A 391 -16.08 6.35 13.51
CA GLU A 391 -15.01 6.83 12.62
C GLU A 391 -15.51 6.99 11.18
N LEU A 392 -16.47 6.16 10.73
CA LEU A 392 -17.15 6.36 9.45
C LEU A 392 -17.85 7.73 9.42
N CYS A 393 -18.63 8.04 10.46
CA CYS A 393 -19.34 9.31 10.58
C CYS A 393 -18.37 10.50 10.65
N ASN A 394 -17.30 10.39 11.45
CA ASN A 394 -16.28 11.43 11.57
C ASN A 394 -15.56 11.69 10.24
N MET A 395 -15.14 10.65 9.52
CA MET A 395 -14.50 10.79 8.21
C MET A 395 -15.41 11.41 7.15
N ILE A 396 -16.71 11.11 7.14
CA ILE A 396 -17.67 11.77 6.23
C ILE A 396 -17.72 13.29 6.52
N VAL A 397 -17.77 13.68 7.80
CA VAL A 397 -17.76 15.10 8.21
C VAL A 397 -16.43 15.77 7.90
N GLU A 398 -15.30 15.09 8.13
CA GLU A 398 -13.97 15.61 7.85
C GLU A 398 -13.74 15.81 6.35
N CYS A 399 -14.12 14.86 5.49
CA CYS A 399 -14.07 15.01 4.04
C CYS A 399 -14.87 16.25 3.61
N CYS A 400 -16.11 16.38 4.09
CA CYS A 400 -16.94 17.56 3.86
C CYS A 400 -16.27 18.86 4.36
N SER A 401 -15.50 18.80 5.46
CA SER A 401 -14.83 19.98 6.03
C SER A 401 -13.65 20.48 5.18
N GLN A 402 -12.93 19.57 4.50
CA GLN A 402 -11.79 19.93 3.65
C GLN A 402 -12.19 20.57 2.31
N GLU A 403 -13.44 20.38 1.88
CA GLU A 403 -13.95 20.96 0.63
C GLU A 403 -13.81 22.48 0.59
N ARG A 404 -13.51 23.04 -0.59
CA ARG A 404 -13.46 24.50 -0.76
C ARG A 404 -14.81 25.16 -0.46
N THR A 405 -15.91 24.48 -0.81
CA THR A 405 -17.28 24.93 -0.59
C THR A 405 -18.17 23.73 -0.23
N TYR A 406 -19.11 23.91 0.69
CA TYR A 406 -20.07 22.87 1.08
C TYR A 406 -20.78 22.24 -0.12
N ASN A 407 -20.60 20.94 -0.30
CA ASN A 407 -21.25 20.13 -1.32
C ASN A 407 -22.39 19.29 -0.69
N LYS A 408 -23.61 19.41 -1.23
CA LYS A 408 -24.80 18.69 -0.74
C LYS A 408 -24.65 17.16 -0.80
N PHE A 409 -23.75 16.64 -1.63
CA PHE A 409 -23.35 15.24 -1.67
C PHE A 409 -23.10 14.65 -0.27
N TYR A 410 -22.34 15.35 0.58
CA TYR A 410 -22.02 14.88 1.93
C TYR A 410 -23.26 14.88 2.84
N GLY A 411 -24.07 15.93 2.82
CA GLY A 411 -25.32 16.00 3.59
C GLY A 411 -26.29 14.87 3.21
N LEU A 412 -26.37 14.52 1.93
CA LEU A 412 -27.17 13.40 1.42
C LEU A 412 -26.63 12.02 1.85
N ILE A 413 -25.29 11.83 1.88
CA ILE A 413 -24.68 10.62 2.46
C ILE A 413 -25.09 10.49 3.94
N GLY A 414 -24.89 11.54 4.73
CA GLY A 414 -25.23 11.55 6.15
C GLY A 414 -26.72 11.29 6.41
N GLU A 415 -27.60 11.95 5.65
CA GLU A 415 -29.05 11.74 5.71
C GLU A 415 -29.42 10.29 5.42
N ARG A 416 -28.83 9.69 4.38
CA ARG A 416 -29.09 8.31 3.99
C ARG A 416 -28.64 7.32 5.08
N PHE A 417 -27.43 7.47 5.61
CA PHE A 417 -26.94 6.64 6.71
C PHE A 417 -27.80 6.76 7.97
N SER A 418 -28.14 7.99 8.39
CA SER A 418 -29.03 8.24 9.53
C SER A 418 -30.41 7.62 9.38
N LYS A 419 -30.96 7.56 8.16
CA LYS A 419 -32.27 6.95 7.86
C LYS A 419 -32.22 5.43 7.65
N LEU A 420 -31.03 4.84 7.48
CA LEU A 420 -30.84 3.39 7.30
C LEU A 420 -30.88 2.61 8.62
N ASN A 421 -30.22 3.10 9.68
CA ASN A 421 -30.17 2.44 10.99
C ASN A 421 -29.97 3.46 12.12
N ARG A 422 -30.67 3.27 13.24
CA ARG A 422 -30.55 4.10 14.45
C ARG A 422 -29.11 4.18 14.97
N MET A 423 -28.30 3.13 14.77
CA MET A 423 -26.87 3.13 15.11
C MET A 423 -26.09 4.29 14.45
N TRP A 424 -26.29 4.51 13.14
CA TRP A 424 -25.65 5.62 12.42
C TRP A 424 -26.18 6.98 12.86
N GLN A 425 -27.48 7.04 13.15
CA GLN A 425 -28.12 8.23 13.71
C GLN A 425 -27.49 8.61 15.08
N GLU A 426 -27.26 7.63 15.95
CA GLU A 426 -26.58 7.81 17.25
C GLU A 426 -25.09 8.19 17.07
N CYS A 427 -24.41 7.67 16.05
CA CYS A 427 -23.02 8.03 15.75
C CYS A 427 -22.91 9.49 15.26
N PHE A 428 -23.73 9.93 14.30
CA PHE A 428 -23.73 11.34 13.86
C PHE A 428 -24.12 12.32 14.98
N GLN A 429 -24.98 11.91 15.92
CA GLN A 429 -25.28 12.70 17.12
C GLN A 429 -24.05 12.88 18.02
N LYS A 430 -23.28 11.81 18.25
CA LYS A 430 -22.00 11.88 19.01
C LYS A 430 -20.95 12.71 18.27
N SER A 431 -20.83 12.55 16.95
CA SER A 431 -19.95 13.37 16.11
C SER A 431 -20.30 14.84 16.21
N PHE A 432 -21.59 15.22 16.16
CA PHE A 432 -22.02 16.61 16.31
C PHE A 432 -21.50 17.25 17.61
N THR A 433 -21.67 16.57 18.75
CA THR A 433 -21.14 17.02 20.04
C THR A 433 -19.62 17.17 20.00
N GLY A 434 -18.89 16.16 19.53
CA GLY A 434 -17.41 16.20 19.48
C GLY A 434 -16.85 17.29 18.55
N PHE A 435 -17.49 17.54 17.40
CA PHE A 435 -17.15 18.67 16.55
C PHE A 435 -17.51 20.01 17.19
N TYR A 436 -18.67 20.13 17.84
CA TYR A 436 -19.09 21.37 18.52
C TYR A 436 -18.12 21.77 19.64
N ASP A 437 -17.70 20.82 20.49
CA ASP A 437 -16.73 21.09 21.57
C ASP A 437 -15.36 21.56 21.04
N THR A 438 -15.00 21.15 19.80
CA THR A 438 -13.70 21.43 19.19
C THR A 438 -13.71 22.55 18.12
N ILE A 439 -14.84 23.21 17.85
CA ILE A 439 -14.98 24.28 16.82
C ILE A 439 -13.93 25.40 16.92
N HIS A 440 -13.43 25.71 18.11
CA HIS A 440 -12.40 26.74 18.30
C HIS A 440 -11.07 26.42 17.59
N ARG A 441 -10.83 25.16 17.20
CA ARG A 441 -9.61 24.71 16.48
C ARG A 441 -9.71 24.82 14.96
N TYR A 442 -10.91 25.01 14.42
CA TYR A 442 -11.15 24.98 12.98
C TYR A 442 -11.15 26.39 12.38
N GLU A 443 -10.55 26.52 11.19
CA GLU A 443 -10.63 27.73 10.38
C GLU A 443 -12.06 27.99 9.87
N THR A 444 -12.32 29.25 9.50
CA THR A 444 -13.65 29.73 9.05
C THR A 444 -14.26 28.92 7.91
N ASN A 445 -13.46 28.33 7.01
CA ASN A 445 -13.99 27.51 5.91
C ASN A 445 -14.46 26.13 6.37
N ARG A 446 -13.63 25.42 7.17
CA ARG A 446 -14.01 24.13 7.77
C ARG A 446 -15.24 24.28 8.65
N LEU A 447 -15.28 25.35 9.48
CA LEU A 447 -16.44 25.69 10.29
C LEU A 447 -17.72 25.87 9.48
N ARG A 448 -17.64 26.55 8.33
CA ARG A 448 -18.77 26.74 7.41
C ARG A 448 -19.30 25.41 6.91
N ASN A 449 -18.43 24.53 6.41
CA ASN A 449 -18.87 23.27 5.82
C ASN A 449 -19.43 22.31 6.87
N ILE A 450 -18.80 22.19 8.04
CA ILE A 450 -19.30 21.35 9.14
C ILE A 450 -20.66 21.88 9.64
N ALA A 451 -20.82 23.20 9.79
CA ALA A 451 -22.09 23.80 10.19
C ALA A 451 -23.21 23.55 9.17
N ARG A 452 -22.90 23.61 7.86
CA ARG A 452 -23.87 23.29 6.79
C ARG A 452 -24.22 21.81 6.74
N PHE A 453 -23.25 20.91 6.90
CA PHE A 453 -23.47 19.47 6.97
C PHE A 453 -24.47 19.11 8.07
N PHE A 454 -24.23 19.57 9.30
CA PHE A 454 -25.15 19.31 10.41
C PHE A 454 -26.47 20.09 10.27
N GLY A 455 -26.47 21.28 9.65
CA GLY A 455 -27.68 22.02 9.33
C GLY A 455 -28.62 21.24 8.40
N HIS A 456 -28.08 20.59 7.37
CA HIS A 456 -28.80 19.65 6.52
C HIS A 456 -29.38 18.49 7.35
N LEU A 457 -28.58 17.86 8.22
CA LEU A 457 -29.04 16.72 9.03
C LEU A 457 -30.13 17.09 10.04
N PHE A 458 -30.11 18.27 10.66
CA PHE A 458 -31.22 18.72 11.51
C PHE A 458 -32.47 19.00 10.66
N ALA A 459 -32.31 19.69 9.52
CA ALA A 459 -33.43 20.01 8.63
C ALA A 459 -34.10 18.77 8.00
N SER A 460 -33.34 17.68 7.80
CA SER A 460 -33.83 16.42 7.23
C SER A 460 -34.31 15.39 8.27
N ASP A 461 -34.36 15.77 9.56
CA ASP A 461 -34.51 14.88 10.74
C ASP A 461 -33.53 13.67 10.75
N GLY A 462 -32.34 13.87 10.17
CA GLY A 462 -31.23 12.91 10.17
C GLY A 462 -30.49 12.84 11.52
N VAL A 463 -30.67 13.79 12.42
CA VAL A 463 -30.19 13.72 13.81
C VAL A 463 -31.27 14.23 14.77
N ASN A 464 -31.23 13.78 16.02
CA ASN A 464 -32.17 14.22 17.04
C ASN A 464 -31.90 15.69 17.43
N TRP A 465 -32.92 16.53 17.39
CA TRP A 465 -32.86 17.95 17.76
C TRP A 465 -32.43 18.18 19.22
N GLY A 466 -32.66 17.22 20.12
CA GLY A 466 -32.16 17.28 21.51
C GLY A 466 -30.63 17.41 21.62
N CYS A 467 -29.88 17.01 20.60
CA CYS A 467 -28.41 17.18 20.57
C CYS A 467 -27.96 18.65 20.54
N MET A 468 -28.86 19.62 20.30
CA MET A 468 -28.52 21.04 20.40
C MET A 468 -28.27 21.53 21.84
N ASN A 469 -28.47 20.69 22.87
CA ASN A 469 -28.23 21.07 24.28
C ASN A 469 -26.77 21.43 24.61
N VAL A 470 -25.82 21.04 23.75
CA VAL A 470 -24.41 21.45 23.83
C VAL A 470 -24.20 22.93 23.50
N ILE A 471 -25.13 23.54 22.75
CA ILE A 471 -25.06 24.93 22.34
C ILE A 471 -25.54 25.84 23.48
N LYS A 472 -24.61 26.60 24.07
CA LYS A 472 -24.90 27.64 25.06
C LYS A 472 -24.66 29.02 24.47
N ILE A 473 -25.68 29.88 24.52
CA ILE A 473 -25.61 31.27 24.02
C ILE A 473 -25.55 32.24 25.20
N THR A 474 -24.41 32.23 25.90
CA THR A 474 -24.10 33.14 27.03
C THR A 474 -22.89 34.01 26.72
N GLN A 475 -22.71 35.14 27.43
CA GLN A 475 -21.53 35.99 27.20
C GLN A 475 -20.20 35.29 27.56
N GLN A 476 -20.24 34.29 28.46
CA GLN A 476 -19.04 33.59 28.97
C GLN A 476 -18.70 32.35 28.12
N ASP A 477 -19.68 31.56 27.70
CA ASP A 477 -19.44 30.31 26.96
C ASP A 477 -19.31 30.51 25.44
N THR A 478 -19.77 31.64 24.89
CA THR A 478 -19.86 31.83 23.43
C THR A 478 -18.63 32.51 22.82
N THR A 479 -17.68 31.72 22.32
CA THR A 479 -16.49 32.15 21.55
C THR A 479 -16.84 32.81 20.19
N SER A 480 -15.87 33.40 19.51
CA SER A 480 -16.03 33.89 18.12
C SER A 480 -16.34 32.76 17.14
N SER A 481 -15.63 31.63 17.24
CA SER A 481 -15.86 30.46 16.38
C SER A 481 -17.25 29.85 16.59
N SER A 482 -17.75 29.78 17.83
CA SER A 482 -19.11 29.26 18.06
C SER A 482 -20.19 30.20 17.54
N ARG A 483 -20.00 31.53 17.61
CA ARG A 483 -20.90 32.50 16.95
C ARG A 483 -20.93 32.33 15.42
N ILE A 484 -19.80 32.05 14.79
CA ILE A 484 -19.73 31.81 13.34
C ILE A 484 -20.42 30.49 13.00
N PHE A 485 -20.14 29.42 13.76
CA PHE A 485 -20.73 28.11 13.57
C PHE A 485 -22.26 28.13 13.71
N VAL A 486 -22.79 28.64 14.84
CA VAL A 486 -24.24 28.71 15.11
C VAL A 486 -24.96 29.59 14.07
N LYS A 487 -24.34 30.70 13.64
CA LYS A 487 -24.90 31.54 12.55
C LYS A 487 -25.10 30.74 11.27
N ILE A 488 -24.12 29.96 10.87
CA ILE A 488 -24.17 29.19 9.61
C ILE A 488 -25.12 28.00 9.74
N LEU A 489 -25.08 27.28 10.87
CA LEU A 489 -25.95 26.17 11.20
C LEU A 489 -27.43 26.56 11.10
N PHE A 490 -27.81 27.65 11.77
CA PHE A 490 -29.21 28.12 11.79
C PHE A 490 -29.66 28.66 10.44
N ASN A 491 -28.78 29.34 9.72
CA ASN A 491 -29.09 29.82 8.37
C ASN A 491 -29.34 28.64 7.41
N GLU A 492 -28.56 27.56 7.47
CA GLU A 492 -28.79 26.38 6.64
C GLU A 492 -30.12 25.67 6.97
N ILE A 493 -30.45 25.54 8.27
CA ILE A 493 -31.74 25.00 8.73
C ILE A 493 -32.92 25.83 8.19
N VAL A 494 -32.80 27.17 8.25
CA VAL A 494 -33.84 28.09 7.75
C VAL A 494 -33.89 28.14 6.22
N GLU A 495 -32.76 27.96 5.53
CA GLU A 495 -32.70 27.84 4.06
C GLU A 495 -33.38 26.55 3.56
N MET A 496 -33.27 25.45 4.31
CA MET A 496 -33.88 24.16 3.98
C MET A 496 -35.35 24.01 4.41
N MET A 497 -35.72 24.44 5.62
CA MET A 497 -37.08 24.27 6.16
C MET A 497 -37.98 25.50 6.01
N GLY A 498 -37.39 26.68 5.76
CA GLY A 498 -38.09 27.96 5.88
C GLY A 498 -38.26 28.43 7.34
N LEU A 499 -38.30 29.76 7.51
CA LEU A 499 -38.34 30.39 8.84
C LEU A 499 -39.57 30.03 9.67
N SER A 500 -40.72 29.77 9.03
CA SER A 500 -41.97 29.42 9.71
C SER A 500 -41.91 28.06 10.39
N ASP A 501 -41.42 27.04 9.68
CA ASP A 501 -41.37 25.67 10.21
C ASP A 501 -40.17 25.46 11.14
N ALA A 502 -39.03 26.11 10.86
CA ALA A 502 -37.93 26.21 11.83
C ALA A 502 -38.42 26.82 13.16
N ARG A 503 -39.20 27.91 13.13
CA ARG A 503 -39.78 28.52 14.34
C ARG A 503 -40.70 27.53 15.08
N LYS A 504 -41.58 26.80 14.39
CA LYS A 504 -42.45 25.79 15.02
C LYS A 504 -41.61 24.70 15.70
N ARG A 505 -40.52 24.26 15.07
CA ARG A 505 -39.62 23.22 15.58
C ARG A 505 -38.83 23.67 16.81
N PHE A 506 -38.35 24.92 16.84
CA PHE A 506 -37.71 25.50 18.03
C PHE A 506 -38.69 25.79 19.20
N ALA A 507 -39.99 25.93 18.92
CA ALA A 507 -41.04 26.10 19.92
C ALA A 507 -41.69 24.78 20.38
N ASP A 508 -41.21 23.63 19.90
CA ASP A 508 -41.75 22.31 20.23
C ASP A 508 -41.55 22.00 21.73
N PRO A 509 -42.64 21.77 22.52
CA PRO A 509 -42.54 21.48 23.95
C PRO A 509 -41.66 20.27 24.28
N ALA A 510 -41.49 19.32 23.36
CA ALA A 510 -40.70 18.11 23.58
C ALA A 510 -39.20 18.41 23.79
N PHE A 511 -38.67 19.47 23.14
CA PHE A 511 -37.24 19.82 23.17
C PHE A 511 -36.93 21.05 24.03
N ARG A 512 -37.93 21.59 24.76
CA ARG A 512 -37.78 22.84 25.53
C ARG A 512 -36.69 22.77 26.60
N GLN A 513 -36.45 21.59 27.17
CA GLN A 513 -35.38 21.37 28.13
C GLN A 513 -34.00 21.32 27.47
N ASP A 514 -33.89 20.70 26.28
CA ASP A 514 -32.65 20.64 25.51
C ASP A 514 -32.24 22.01 24.96
N PHE A 515 -33.20 22.83 24.51
CA PHE A 515 -32.92 24.19 24.02
C PHE A 515 -32.67 25.23 25.14
N SER A 516 -32.61 24.82 26.41
CA SER A 516 -32.40 25.76 27.53
C SER A 516 -31.07 26.53 27.49
N GLY A 517 -30.00 25.93 26.93
CA GLY A 517 -28.73 26.63 26.68
C GLY A 517 -28.77 27.58 25.49
N LEU A 518 -29.60 27.24 24.49
CA LEU A 518 -29.78 28.00 23.25
C LEU A 518 -30.65 29.25 23.47
N PHE A 519 -31.70 29.10 24.29
CA PHE A 519 -32.68 30.15 24.65
C PHE A 519 -32.71 30.37 26.17
N PRO A 520 -31.65 30.94 26.77
CA PRO A 520 -31.49 31.03 28.21
C PRO A 520 -32.52 31.97 28.88
N THR A 521 -33.28 31.42 29.84
CA THR A 521 -34.21 32.15 30.73
C THR A 521 -33.81 32.05 32.21
N ASP A 522 -32.51 31.88 32.46
CA ASP A 522 -31.89 31.74 33.79
C ASP A 522 -31.56 33.11 34.41
N HIS A 523 -30.92 33.99 33.63
CA HIS A 523 -30.44 35.29 34.05
C HIS A 523 -30.71 36.34 32.98
N PRO A 524 -31.29 37.51 33.31
CA PRO A 524 -31.69 38.52 32.31
C PRO A 524 -30.57 39.02 31.39
N ALA A 525 -29.30 38.92 31.81
CA ALA A 525 -28.16 39.26 30.93
C ALA A 525 -27.95 38.21 29.82
N ASN A 526 -28.07 36.92 30.13
CA ASN A 526 -27.94 35.82 29.16
C ASN A 526 -29.09 35.89 28.14
N THR A 527 -30.32 36.09 28.60
CA THR A 527 -31.49 36.25 27.72
C THR A 527 -31.33 37.43 26.76
N ARG A 528 -30.83 38.59 27.24
CA ARG A 528 -30.55 39.76 26.38
C ARG A 528 -29.44 39.47 25.37
N PHE A 529 -28.38 38.78 25.79
CA PHE A 529 -27.28 38.39 24.89
C PHE A 529 -27.78 37.49 23.76
N ALA A 530 -28.56 36.45 24.07
CA ALA A 530 -29.15 35.55 23.08
C ALA A 530 -30.11 36.28 22.12
N ILE A 531 -31.02 37.13 22.63
CA ILE A 531 -31.91 37.93 21.77
C ILE A 531 -31.11 38.82 20.81
N ASN A 532 -30.09 39.53 21.31
CA ASN A 532 -29.26 40.40 20.49
C ASN A 532 -28.50 39.61 19.42
N TYR A 533 -27.92 38.47 19.79
CA TYR A 533 -27.20 37.58 18.88
C TYR A 533 -28.11 37.06 17.75
N PHE A 534 -29.25 36.45 18.08
CA PHE A 534 -30.18 35.92 17.07
C PHE A 534 -30.78 37.03 16.19
N THR A 535 -31.03 38.22 16.74
CA THR A 535 -31.46 39.38 15.95
C THR A 535 -30.37 39.84 14.97
N ALA A 536 -29.10 39.88 15.41
CA ALA A 536 -27.97 40.30 14.58
C ALA A 536 -27.65 39.33 13.42
N ILE A 537 -28.05 38.05 13.51
CA ILE A 537 -27.95 37.09 12.40
C ILE A 537 -29.21 37.02 11.51
N GLY A 538 -30.21 37.86 11.76
CA GLY A 538 -31.46 37.94 10.98
C GLY A 538 -32.59 37.02 11.47
N LEU A 539 -32.39 36.30 12.57
CA LEU A 539 -33.32 35.31 13.12
C LEU A 539 -34.05 35.83 14.37
N GLY A 540 -34.50 37.09 14.33
CA GLY A 540 -35.25 37.68 15.45
C GLY A 540 -36.54 36.95 15.82
N ALA A 541 -37.19 36.28 14.85
CA ALA A 541 -38.48 35.62 15.01
C ALA A 541 -38.48 34.40 15.95
N ILE A 542 -37.33 33.74 16.15
CA ILE A 542 -37.22 32.62 17.12
C ILE A 542 -37.00 33.10 18.57
N THR A 543 -36.92 34.43 18.79
CA THR A 543 -36.62 35.02 20.11
C THR A 543 -37.84 35.55 20.87
N GLU A 544 -39.05 35.34 20.36
CA GLU A 544 -40.28 35.95 20.89
C GLU A 544 -40.55 35.55 22.36
N GLU A 545 -40.45 34.26 22.72
CA GLU A 545 -40.66 33.81 24.11
C GLU A 545 -39.64 34.43 25.08
N MET A 546 -38.36 34.55 24.68
CA MET A 546 -37.32 35.21 25.48
C MET A 546 -37.61 36.70 25.69
N ARG A 547 -38.18 37.38 24.68
CA ARG A 547 -38.60 38.78 24.78
C ARG A 547 -39.81 38.94 25.71
N GLU A 548 -40.70 37.95 25.78
CA GLU A 548 -41.80 37.94 26.74
C GLU A 548 -41.34 37.65 28.17
N TYR A 549 -40.42 36.70 28.35
CA TYR A 549 -39.79 36.45 29.66
C TYR A 549 -39.12 37.72 30.21
N LEU A 550 -38.35 38.45 29.40
CA LEU A 550 -37.68 39.69 29.83
C LEU A 550 -38.63 40.83 30.22
N LYS A 551 -39.89 40.84 29.78
CA LYS A 551 -40.90 41.81 30.25
C LYS A 551 -41.29 41.56 31.72
N HIS A 552 -41.13 40.34 32.21
CA HIS A 552 -41.57 39.88 33.53
C HIS A 552 -40.42 39.62 34.51
N ALA A 553 -39.16 39.64 34.06
CA ALA A 553 -37.99 39.35 34.87
C ALA A 553 -37.55 40.53 35.78
N PRO A 554 -37.05 40.27 37.01
CA PRO A 554 -36.65 41.32 37.96
C PRO A 554 -35.39 42.10 37.48
N LYS A 555 -35.39 43.41 37.72
CA LYS A 555 -34.30 44.33 37.29
C LYS A 555 -33.24 44.51 38.39
N ASN A 556 -31.98 44.16 38.10
CA ASN A 556 -30.79 44.62 38.84
C ASN A 556 -29.62 44.99 37.87
N ILE A 557 -28.63 45.75 38.36
CA ILE A 557 -27.77 46.76 37.69
C ILE A 557 -26.31 46.63 38.27
N PRO A 558 -25.16 46.94 37.61
CA PRO A 558 -24.86 47.96 36.56
C PRO A 558 -24.04 47.45 35.31
N PRO A 559 -23.64 48.35 34.36
CA PRO A 559 -22.77 48.02 33.21
C PRO A 559 -21.26 48.32 33.44
N PRO A 560 -20.32 47.58 32.81
CA PRO A 560 -18.91 47.97 32.70
C PRO A 560 -18.64 48.92 31.51
N GLN A 561 -17.69 49.81 31.72
CA GLN A 561 -17.32 50.96 30.89
C GLN A 561 -16.91 50.63 29.44
N THR A 562 -17.33 51.48 28.50
CA THR A 562 -16.72 51.62 27.18
C THR A 562 -15.47 52.50 27.27
N HIS A 563 -14.33 52.01 26.80
CA HIS A 563 -13.23 52.89 26.38
C HIS A 563 -13.44 53.28 24.91
N ASP A 564 -13.28 54.57 24.65
CA ASP A 564 -13.51 55.26 23.40
C ASP A 564 -12.24 55.25 22.55
N ASP A 565 -12.37 55.14 21.22
CA ASP A 565 -11.33 55.59 20.28
C ASP A 565 -11.86 55.67 18.84
N GLY A 566 -12.04 56.91 18.35
CA GLY A 566 -11.88 57.27 16.93
C GLY A 566 -13.08 57.09 16.00
N SER A 567 -13.93 58.13 15.87
CA SER A 567 -14.88 58.27 14.76
C SER A 567 -14.56 59.46 13.84
N GLY A 568 -14.88 59.30 12.55
CA GLY A 568 -14.81 60.27 11.45
C GLY A 568 -14.96 59.49 10.14
N SER A 569 -16.13 59.44 9.49
CA SER A 569 -16.72 60.45 8.59
C SER A 569 -15.84 60.68 7.33
N ASP A 570 -16.34 60.70 6.09
CA ASP A 570 -17.71 60.97 5.60
C ASP A 570 -18.09 60.18 4.31
N SER A 571 -19.37 60.34 3.93
CA SER A 571 -20.01 60.14 2.61
C SER A 571 -19.15 60.64 1.40
N ASP A 572 -19.32 60.25 0.13
CA ASP A 572 -20.59 60.12 -0.61
C ASP A 572 -20.42 59.54 -2.05
N SER A 573 -21.55 59.18 -2.68
CA SER A 573 -21.97 59.17 -4.11
C SER A 573 -21.02 59.74 -5.21
N SER A 574 -20.97 59.35 -6.50
CA SER A 574 -21.84 58.56 -7.42
C SER A 574 -21.17 58.23 -8.80
N SER A 575 -21.91 57.58 -9.73
CA SER A 575 -21.77 57.35 -11.21
C SER A 575 -20.73 58.13 -12.07
N VAL A 576 -20.25 57.69 -13.26
CA VAL A 576 -21.01 57.36 -14.51
C VAL A 576 -20.26 56.49 -15.58
N LEU A 577 -21.07 55.82 -16.45
CA LEU A 577 -20.95 55.33 -17.87
C LEU A 577 -19.84 55.93 -18.80
N SER A 578 -19.44 55.42 -20.00
CA SER A 578 -19.66 54.19 -20.83
C SER A 578 -18.85 54.28 -22.18
N SER A 579 -18.67 53.15 -22.91
CA SER A 579 -18.66 53.00 -24.42
C SER A 579 -17.37 52.73 -25.24
N ARG A 580 -17.33 51.52 -25.85
CA ARG A 580 -17.16 51.15 -27.30
C ARG A 580 -15.84 51.44 -28.08
N ASP A 581 -15.20 50.44 -28.71
CA ASP A 581 -15.39 49.82 -30.08
C ASP A 581 -14.64 50.59 -31.22
N THR A 582 -13.96 50.05 -32.26
CA THR A 582 -13.56 48.67 -32.70
C THR A 582 -12.52 48.72 -33.88
N LEU A 583 -11.89 47.57 -34.22
CA LEU A 583 -11.29 47.14 -35.54
C LEU A 583 -9.87 47.62 -36.02
N GLY A 584 -9.13 46.70 -36.68
CA GLY A 584 -7.76 46.86 -37.26
C GLY A 584 -7.75 47.08 -38.79
N PRO A 585 -6.84 46.51 -39.64
CA PRO A 585 -5.70 45.58 -39.41
C PRO A 585 -4.36 45.95 -40.17
N SER A 586 -3.30 45.11 -40.12
CA SER A 586 -2.42 44.70 -41.27
C SER A 586 -1.00 44.18 -40.88
N ARG A 587 -0.35 43.44 -41.81
CA ARG A 587 0.89 42.62 -41.65
C ARG A 587 2.23 43.34 -41.95
N PRO A 588 3.40 42.73 -41.61
CA PRO A 588 4.75 43.30 -41.81
C PRO A 588 5.42 42.89 -43.15
N PRO A 589 6.56 43.51 -43.54
CA PRO A 589 7.32 43.15 -44.75
C PRO A 589 8.42 42.08 -44.53
N ARG A 590 8.72 41.35 -45.61
CA ARG A 590 9.93 40.56 -45.87
C ARG A 590 10.64 41.11 -47.10
N LEU A 591 11.95 40.84 -47.26
CA LEU A 591 12.75 40.68 -48.49
C LEU A 591 14.19 40.29 -48.04
N GLY A 592 15.01 39.47 -48.72
CA GLY A 592 14.78 38.62 -49.89
C GLY A 592 16.08 38.29 -50.65
N GLY A 593 16.36 36.98 -50.86
CA GLY A 593 17.25 36.41 -51.89
C GLY A 593 18.73 36.20 -51.50
N ASP A 594 19.52 35.24 -52.01
CA ASP A 594 19.42 34.02 -52.84
C ASP A 594 20.65 33.96 -53.76
N THR A 595 21.40 32.85 -53.77
CA THR A 595 21.92 32.14 -54.96
C THR A 595 22.83 30.97 -54.54
N ALA A 596 22.94 29.93 -55.40
CA ALA A 596 23.58 28.65 -55.06
C ALA A 596 24.41 28.03 -56.20
N VAL A 597 25.57 27.41 -55.85
CA VAL A 597 26.39 26.40 -56.57
C VAL A 597 27.27 25.68 -55.51
N GLY A 598 27.63 24.38 -55.54
CA GLY A 598 27.15 23.27 -56.39
C GLY A 598 28.11 22.07 -56.45
N ALA A 599 27.95 21.07 -55.55
CA ALA A 599 28.60 19.72 -55.55
C ALA A 599 30.14 19.66 -55.25
N PRO A 600 30.72 18.52 -54.79
CA PRO A 600 30.29 17.13 -55.03
C PRO A 600 30.06 16.23 -53.79
N VAL A 601 28.88 15.58 -53.77
CA VAL A 601 28.50 14.52 -52.80
C VAL A 601 28.99 13.15 -53.31
N ALA A 602 30.31 12.94 -53.36
CA ALA A 602 30.89 11.70 -53.90
C ALA A 602 32.01 11.07 -53.05
N ARG A 603 32.41 11.68 -51.93
CA ARG A 603 33.55 11.22 -51.11
C ARG A 603 33.20 10.59 -49.75
N LEU A 604 32.01 10.83 -49.17
CA LEU A 604 31.63 10.18 -47.90
C LEU A 604 31.22 8.70 -48.08
N HIS A 605 30.47 8.36 -49.13
CA HIS A 605 29.91 7.01 -49.31
C HIS A 605 30.95 5.89 -49.44
N ARG A 606 32.20 6.17 -49.81
CA ARG A 606 33.26 5.14 -49.85
C ARG A 606 33.84 4.84 -48.46
N VAL A 607 33.93 5.83 -47.57
CA VAL A 607 34.45 5.62 -46.21
C VAL A 607 33.43 4.84 -45.38
N ASP A 608 32.15 5.19 -45.46
CA ASP A 608 31.07 4.40 -44.81
C ASP A 608 31.00 2.96 -45.35
N ALA A 609 31.19 2.75 -46.66
CA ALA A 609 31.20 1.41 -47.23
C ALA A 609 32.36 0.55 -46.70
N THR A 610 33.56 1.13 -46.53
CA THR A 610 34.72 0.43 -45.97
C THR A 610 34.54 0.12 -44.48
N ILE A 611 34.03 1.07 -43.69
CA ILE A 611 33.71 0.86 -42.27
C ILE A 611 32.61 -0.20 -42.10
N THR A 612 31.58 -0.18 -42.96
CA THR A 612 30.51 -1.18 -42.96
C THR A 612 31.03 -2.57 -43.35
N ALA A 613 31.99 -2.66 -44.28
CA ALA A 613 32.63 -3.91 -44.66
C ALA A 613 33.54 -4.48 -43.54
N MET A 614 34.29 -3.62 -42.84
CA MET A 614 35.09 -4.02 -41.66
C MET A 614 34.19 -4.54 -40.54
N ASN A 615 33.11 -3.82 -40.20
CA ASN A 615 32.15 -4.26 -39.19
C ASN A 615 31.48 -5.60 -39.56
N ARG A 616 31.23 -5.84 -40.85
CA ARG A 616 30.66 -7.12 -41.33
C ARG A 616 31.66 -8.29 -41.28
N CYS A 617 32.98 -8.04 -41.41
CA CYS A 617 34.00 -9.06 -41.17
C CYS A 617 34.17 -9.38 -39.68
N LEU A 618 34.13 -8.37 -38.81
CA LEU A 618 34.29 -8.54 -37.36
C LEU A 618 33.14 -9.35 -36.72
N LEU A 619 31.92 -9.26 -37.27
CA LEU A 619 30.74 -10.02 -36.85
C LEU A 619 30.79 -11.55 -37.10
N HIS A 620 31.88 -12.08 -37.67
CA HIS A 620 32.07 -13.53 -37.90
C HIS A 620 33.17 -14.17 -37.04
N LEU A 621 33.77 -13.44 -36.10
CA LEU A 621 34.78 -13.98 -35.19
C LEU A 621 34.12 -14.69 -34.00
N HIS A 622 34.19 -16.02 -33.97
CA HIS A 622 33.76 -16.83 -32.83
C HIS A 622 34.82 -16.87 -31.72
N ARG A 623 34.37 -17.26 -30.51
CA ARG A 623 35.01 -17.09 -29.19
C ARG A 623 36.42 -17.67 -28.97
N GLU A 624 37.01 -18.40 -29.91
CA GLU A 624 38.23 -19.21 -29.69
C GLU A 624 39.25 -19.07 -30.83
N ASP A 625 39.97 -17.94 -30.92
CA ASP A 625 41.34 -17.95 -31.47
C ASP A 625 42.15 -16.68 -31.17
N VAL A 626 43.14 -16.77 -30.28
CA VAL A 626 44.01 -15.63 -29.92
C VAL A 626 45.01 -15.29 -31.04
N HIS A 627 45.25 -16.22 -31.98
CA HIS A 627 46.20 -16.04 -33.06
C HIS A 627 45.77 -15.05 -34.16
N MET A 628 44.47 -14.76 -34.32
CA MET A 628 43.98 -13.87 -35.38
C MET A 628 44.33 -12.37 -35.21
N ARG A 629 44.89 -11.95 -34.06
CA ARG A 629 45.32 -10.56 -33.82
C ARG A 629 46.29 -10.03 -34.89
N ALA A 630 47.21 -10.84 -35.38
CA ALA A 630 48.17 -10.43 -36.42
C ALA A 630 47.53 -10.43 -37.83
N GLU A 631 46.60 -11.34 -38.08
CA GLU A 631 46.04 -11.60 -39.41
C GLU A 631 45.01 -10.54 -39.82
N VAL A 632 44.19 -10.06 -38.88
CA VAL A 632 43.25 -8.93 -39.12
C VAL A 632 44.02 -7.64 -39.44
N VAL A 633 45.07 -7.32 -38.68
CA VAL A 633 45.92 -6.14 -38.94
C VAL A 633 46.62 -6.24 -40.30
N THR A 634 47.06 -7.44 -40.68
CA THR A 634 47.69 -7.70 -41.99
C THR A 634 46.69 -7.61 -43.15
N ASN A 635 45.46 -8.10 -42.98
CA ASN A 635 44.40 -7.99 -43.99
C ASN A 635 43.88 -6.55 -44.16
N CYS A 636 43.84 -5.75 -43.09
CA CYS A 636 43.55 -4.31 -43.18
C CYS A 636 44.63 -3.57 -43.97
N ARG A 637 45.91 -3.90 -43.77
CA ARG A 637 47.01 -3.38 -44.61
C ARG A 637 46.89 -3.77 -46.08
N GLY A 638 46.40 -4.97 -46.38
CA GLY A 638 46.19 -5.43 -47.77
C GLY A 638 45.09 -4.70 -48.54
N HIS A 639 44.18 -3.98 -47.87
CA HIS A 639 43.05 -3.29 -48.50
C HIS A 639 43.30 -1.80 -48.79
N LEU A 640 44.33 -1.19 -48.20
CA LEU A 640 44.75 0.18 -48.49
C LEU A 640 45.80 0.16 -49.62
N ARG A 641 45.49 0.72 -50.78
CA ARG A 641 46.43 0.81 -51.91
C ARG A 641 47.21 2.12 -51.87
N GLU A 642 48.39 2.16 -52.47
CA GLU A 642 49.23 3.39 -52.57
C GLU A 642 48.48 4.59 -53.20
N GLU A 643 47.42 4.33 -53.97
CA GLU A 643 46.56 5.35 -54.57
C GLU A 643 45.78 6.18 -53.51
N ASP A 644 45.39 5.56 -52.38
CA ASP A 644 44.60 6.20 -51.31
C ASP A 644 45.46 7.16 -50.45
N THR A 645 46.76 6.88 -50.31
CA THR A 645 47.71 7.75 -49.58
C THR A 645 47.80 9.16 -50.18
N THR A 646 47.71 9.27 -51.51
CA THR A 646 47.69 10.56 -52.22
C THR A 646 46.46 11.40 -51.91
N ILE A 647 45.32 10.77 -51.63
CA ILE A 647 44.04 11.45 -51.36
C ILE A 647 44.03 12.02 -49.93
N LEU A 648 44.61 11.29 -48.97
CA LEU A 648 44.69 11.72 -47.57
C LEU A 648 45.66 12.90 -47.36
N GLN A 649 46.81 12.91 -48.05
CA GLN A 649 47.75 14.03 -47.99
C GLN A 649 47.14 15.35 -48.51
N GLN A 650 46.28 15.31 -49.54
CA GLN A 650 45.63 16.50 -50.09
C GLN A 650 44.41 16.98 -49.29
N ALA A 651 43.91 16.20 -48.31
CA ALA A 651 42.65 16.48 -47.61
C ALA A 651 42.79 17.10 -46.22
N GLY A 652 44.00 17.14 -45.63
CA GLY A 652 44.17 17.74 -44.29
C GLY A 652 45.45 17.41 -43.52
N GLY A 653 46.50 16.90 -44.18
CA GLY A 653 47.81 16.70 -43.51
C GLY A 653 47.92 15.49 -42.57
N MET A 654 46.91 14.61 -42.52
CA MET A 654 47.03 13.33 -41.80
C MET A 654 47.89 12.34 -42.59
N THR A 655 48.91 11.79 -41.94
CA THR A 655 49.75 10.72 -42.50
C THR A 655 49.08 9.35 -42.33
N LEU A 656 49.48 8.36 -43.13
CA LEU A 656 48.98 6.99 -43.03
C LEU A 656 49.09 6.43 -41.59
N HIS A 657 50.19 6.76 -40.90
CA HIS A 657 50.43 6.37 -39.50
C HIS A 657 49.36 6.91 -38.54
N HIS A 658 48.84 8.12 -38.73
CA HIS A 658 47.74 8.63 -37.89
C HIS A 658 46.44 7.86 -38.13
N VAL A 659 46.19 7.37 -39.34
CA VAL A 659 45.02 6.54 -39.65
C VAL A 659 45.22 5.12 -39.12
N GLU A 660 46.42 4.55 -39.23
CA GLU A 660 46.79 3.27 -38.58
C GLU A 660 46.62 3.36 -37.06
N ASP A 661 47.13 4.41 -36.40
CA ASP A 661 46.97 4.61 -34.95
C ASP A 661 45.50 4.80 -34.55
N MET A 662 44.72 5.57 -35.33
CA MET A 662 43.30 5.78 -35.03
C MET A 662 42.50 4.47 -35.19
N ILE A 663 42.85 3.63 -36.17
CA ILE A 663 42.27 2.29 -36.34
C ILE A 663 42.73 1.36 -35.21
N LEU A 664 44.02 1.36 -34.85
CA LEU A 664 44.54 0.56 -33.74
C LEU A 664 43.81 0.90 -32.44
N HIS A 665 43.68 2.20 -32.13
CA HIS A 665 43.04 2.65 -30.89
C HIS A 665 41.54 2.33 -30.88
N HIS A 666 40.85 2.43 -32.02
CA HIS A 666 39.45 2.03 -32.13
C HIS A 666 39.26 0.50 -32.02
N VAL A 667 40.20 -0.29 -32.53
CA VAL A 667 40.23 -1.75 -32.39
C VAL A 667 40.59 -2.16 -30.96
N GLU A 668 41.52 -1.48 -30.30
CA GLU A 668 41.85 -1.68 -28.87
C GLU A 668 40.67 -1.34 -27.97
N ASP A 669 39.95 -0.24 -28.22
CA ASP A 669 38.71 0.12 -27.50
C ASP A 669 37.60 -0.92 -27.73
N MET A 670 37.42 -1.40 -28.98
CA MET A 670 36.45 -2.47 -29.26
C MET A 670 36.84 -3.81 -28.64
N ILE A 671 38.13 -4.15 -28.57
CA ILE A 671 38.65 -5.37 -27.93
C ILE A 671 38.49 -5.27 -26.40
N ARG A 672 38.77 -4.10 -25.80
CA ARG A 672 38.45 -3.82 -24.38
C ARG A 672 36.96 -3.96 -24.07
N LEU A 673 36.09 -3.65 -25.02
CA LEU A 673 34.65 -3.83 -24.86
C LEU A 673 34.20 -5.30 -24.95
N HIS A 674 35.03 -6.20 -25.51
CA HIS A 674 34.67 -7.58 -25.89
C HIS A 674 35.35 -8.72 -25.09
N VAL A 675 36.49 -8.50 -24.42
CA VAL A 675 37.41 -9.60 -24.02
C VAL A 675 37.34 -10.06 -22.56
N GLU A 676 36.73 -9.30 -21.64
CA GLU A 676 36.69 -9.67 -20.21
C GLU A 676 35.31 -10.22 -19.80
N ASP A 677 35.30 -11.30 -19.01
CA ASP A 677 34.07 -11.87 -18.43
C ASP A 677 33.48 -10.85 -17.43
N MET A 678 32.46 -10.12 -17.87
CA MET A 678 31.85 -9.01 -17.13
C MET A 678 30.96 -9.53 -15.98
N THR A 679 31.50 -9.57 -14.76
CA THR A 679 30.78 -10.08 -13.57
C THR A 679 29.78 -9.09 -12.98
N HIS A 680 30.05 -7.77 -13.04
CA HIS A 680 29.18 -6.75 -12.43
C HIS A 680 28.95 -5.55 -13.36
N LEU A 681 27.67 -5.21 -13.56
CA LEU A 681 27.21 -4.02 -14.26
C LEU A 681 26.18 -3.28 -13.41
N HIS A 682 26.48 -2.02 -13.11
CA HIS A 682 25.58 -1.10 -12.42
C HIS A 682 25.00 -0.06 -13.41
N ALA A 683 23.68 0.07 -13.44
CA ALA A 683 22.99 1.11 -14.20
C ALA A 683 21.98 1.83 -13.30
N ASP A 684 21.78 3.14 -13.51
CA ASP A 684 20.82 3.92 -12.72
C ASP A 684 19.36 3.55 -13.02
N GLY A 685 18.60 3.12 -11.99
CA GLY A 685 17.31 2.44 -12.17
C GLY A 685 16.15 3.24 -12.73
N GLU A 686 16.32 4.55 -12.92
CA GLU A 686 15.33 5.42 -13.56
C GLU A 686 15.96 6.42 -14.54
N GLY A 687 17.29 6.50 -14.59
CA GLY A 687 17.99 7.75 -14.92
C GLY A 687 17.64 8.93 -14.00
N ILE A 688 18.23 10.09 -14.25
CA ILE A 688 17.80 11.36 -13.64
C ILE A 688 16.97 12.20 -14.62
N GLN A 689 15.75 12.56 -14.20
CA GLN A 689 14.89 13.44 -15.00
C GLN A 689 15.48 14.86 -15.07
N PRO A 690 15.67 15.43 -16.28
CA PRO A 690 16.14 16.80 -16.48
C PRO A 690 15.06 17.80 -16.05
N THR A 691 15.01 18.09 -14.75
CA THR A 691 14.11 19.05 -14.09
C THR A 691 14.89 20.27 -13.60
N GLY A 692 15.90 20.66 -14.36
CA GLY A 692 16.87 21.70 -14.01
C GLY A 692 17.79 21.30 -12.86
N ILE A 693 18.52 22.29 -12.36
CA ILE A 693 19.52 22.15 -11.29
C ILE A 693 18.99 21.30 -10.10
N PRO A 694 19.73 20.28 -9.63
CA PRO A 694 19.35 19.50 -8.45
C PRO A 694 19.24 20.33 -7.16
N HIS A 695 18.32 19.94 -6.27
CA HIS A 695 18.30 20.45 -4.89
C HIS A 695 19.04 19.51 -3.93
N LEU A 696 19.30 19.98 -2.72
CA LEU A 696 20.04 19.27 -1.66
C LEU A 696 19.50 17.84 -1.44
N GLY A 697 18.17 17.66 -1.39
CA GLY A 697 17.57 16.32 -1.29
C GLY A 697 17.83 15.38 -2.48
N ASN A 698 18.08 15.88 -3.69
CA ASN A 698 18.53 15.03 -4.81
C ASN A 698 20.02 14.68 -4.66
N TYR A 699 20.82 15.65 -4.21
CA TYR A 699 22.26 15.48 -4.01
C TYR A 699 22.56 14.44 -2.92
N LEU A 700 22.00 14.63 -1.71
CA LEU A 700 22.21 13.70 -0.59
C LEU A 700 21.48 12.37 -0.77
N GLY A 701 20.30 12.37 -1.40
CA GLY A 701 19.51 11.14 -1.57
C GLY A 701 20.01 10.19 -2.67
N ALA A 702 20.73 10.68 -3.70
CA ALA A 702 21.17 9.84 -4.82
C ALA A 702 22.54 10.22 -5.38
N LEU A 703 22.76 11.50 -5.74
CA LEU A 703 23.92 11.87 -6.55
C LEU A 703 25.26 11.74 -5.80
N LYS A 704 25.27 11.98 -4.48
CA LYS A 704 26.42 11.72 -3.60
C LYS A 704 26.75 10.22 -3.58
N ASN A 705 25.73 9.36 -3.54
CA ASN A 705 25.89 7.92 -3.53
C ASN A 705 26.35 7.37 -4.89
N TRP A 706 25.91 7.95 -6.02
CA TRP A 706 26.43 7.60 -7.34
C TRP A 706 27.93 7.88 -7.47
N LYS A 707 28.40 9.02 -6.93
CA LYS A 707 29.83 9.31 -6.85
C LYS A 707 30.57 8.33 -5.93
N LYS A 708 30.03 8.03 -4.75
CA LYS A 708 30.63 7.03 -3.85
C LYS A 708 30.77 5.67 -4.53
N LEU A 709 29.73 5.21 -5.22
CA LEU A 709 29.74 3.96 -5.99
C LEU A 709 30.81 4.00 -7.08
N GLN A 710 30.92 5.11 -7.81
CA GLN A 710 31.97 5.31 -8.82
C GLN A 710 33.40 5.15 -8.27
N ASP A 711 33.62 5.70 -7.08
CA ASP A 711 34.92 5.78 -6.44
C ASP A 711 35.26 4.49 -5.66
N SER A 712 34.25 3.70 -5.23
CA SER A 712 34.41 2.42 -4.51
C SER A 712 34.46 1.18 -5.41
N GLU A 713 33.73 1.18 -6.52
CA GLU A 713 33.61 0.02 -7.41
C GLU A 713 34.91 -0.29 -8.16
N ALA A 714 35.13 -1.58 -8.44
CA ALA A 714 36.28 -2.07 -9.20
C ALA A 714 36.31 -1.49 -10.63
N ARG A 715 37.52 -1.31 -11.20
CA ARG A 715 37.72 -0.54 -12.44
C ARG A 715 37.12 -1.18 -13.70
N ASP A 716 36.90 -2.48 -13.64
CA ASP A 716 36.22 -3.34 -14.61
C ASP A 716 34.68 -3.26 -14.49
N THR A 717 34.13 -2.96 -13.30
CA THR A 717 32.70 -2.67 -13.13
C THR A 717 32.30 -1.51 -14.06
N ARG A 718 31.42 -1.78 -15.03
CA ARG A 718 30.83 -0.74 -15.87
C ARG A 718 29.73 -0.01 -15.08
N LEU A 719 29.76 1.31 -15.17
CA LEU A 719 28.81 2.22 -14.52
C LEU A 719 28.11 3.05 -15.59
N ILE A 720 26.79 3.06 -15.56
CA ILE A 720 25.95 3.74 -16.56
C ILE A 720 25.01 4.71 -15.84
N TYR A 721 25.08 5.98 -16.22
CA TYR A 721 24.24 7.06 -15.71
C TYR A 721 23.53 7.78 -16.86
N SER A 722 22.23 7.95 -16.76
CA SER A 722 21.38 8.40 -17.86
C SER A 722 20.54 9.63 -17.50
N ILE A 723 20.52 10.63 -18.39
CA ILE A 723 19.62 11.79 -18.28
C ILE A 723 18.39 11.50 -19.12
N VAL A 724 17.25 11.25 -18.46
CA VAL A 724 16.08 10.62 -19.09
C VAL A 724 15.09 11.63 -19.68
N GLY A 725 15.39 12.03 -20.92
CA GLY A 725 14.57 12.96 -21.70
C GLY A 725 13.17 12.43 -22.02
N TYR A 726 12.98 11.13 -22.27
CA TYR A 726 11.65 10.59 -22.56
C TYR A 726 10.75 10.51 -21.32
N HIS A 727 11.30 10.23 -20.14
CA HIS A 727 10.53 10.27 -18.89
C HIS A 727 10.04 11.68 -18.55
N ALA A 728 10.83 12.72 -18.85
CA ALA A 728 10.45 14.11 -18.63
C ALA A 728 9.23 14.57 -19.46
N ILE A 729 9.04 14.05 -20.68
CA ILE A 729 7.93 14.43 -21.57
C ILE A 729 6.63 13.64 -21.33
N THR A 730 6.59 12.77 -20.30
CA THR A 730 5.34 12.12 -19.85
C THR A 730 4.33 13.11 -19.25
N LEU A 731 4.79 14.33 -18.93
CA LEU A 731 4.00 15.49 -18.53
C LEU A 731 4.30 16.67 -19.47
N PRO A 732 3.44 17.70 -19.55
CA PRO A 732 3.69 18.86 -20.42
C PRO A 732 4.98 19.60 -20.08
N GLN A 733 5.85 19.81 -21.09
CA GLN A 733 7.14 20.51 -20.95
C GLN A 733 7.27 21.70 -21.90
N GLN A 734 7.99 22.73 -21.49
CA GLN A 734 8.37 23.83 -22.39
C GLN A 734 9.67 23.48 -23.14
N PRO A 735 9.67 23.37 -24.49
CA PRO A 735 10.84 22.86 -25.22
C PRO A 735 12.13 23.68 -25.08
N ALA A 736 12.04 24.99 -24.80
CA ALA A 736 13.22 25.81 -24.56
C ALA A 736 13.85 25.48 -23.20
N ILE A 737 13.02 25.37 -22.16
CA ILE A 737 13.42 25.05 -20.78
C ILE A 737 14.01 23.64 -20.73
N LEU A 738 13.32 22.63 -21.26
CA LEU A 738 13.80 21.23 -21.24
C LEU A 738 15.19 21.05 -21.88
N ARG A 739 15.52 21.82 -22.94
CA ARG A 739 16.86 21.80 -23.56
C ARG A 739 17.94 22.43 -22.66
N GLN A 740 17.58 23.46 -21.90
CA GLN A 740 18.45 24.07 -20.91
C GLN A 740 18.64 23.11 -19.72
N GLU A 741 17.54 22.62 -19.13
CA GLU A 741 17.54 21.71 -17.99
C GLU A 741 18.33 20.42 -18.22
N ARG A 742 18.31 19.87 -19.45
CA ARG A 742 19.15 18.74 -19.84
C ARG A 742 20.65 19.02 -19.75
N ARG A 743 21.09 20.19 -20.24
CA ARG A 743 22.50 20.60 -20.21
C ARG A 743 22.94 20.98 -18.80
N GLU A 744 22.07 21.65 -18.05
CA GLU A 744 22.29 21.91 -16.62
C GLU A 744 22.39 20.61 -15.82
N MET A 745 21.57 19.59 -16.12
CA MET A 745 21.70 18.28 -15.47
C MET A 745 23.05 17.62 -15.78
N MET A 746 23.49 17.65 -17.05
CA MET A 746 24.81 17.15 -17.44
C MET A 746 25.94 17.89 -16.71
N ALA A 747 25.87 19.22 -16.66
CA ALA A 747 26.83 20.03 -15.91
C ALA A 747 26.81 19.73 -14.40
N ALA A 748 25.64 19.46 -13.81
CA ALA A 748 25.49 19.12 -12.39
C ALA A 748 26.11 17.75 -12.05
N LEU A 749 25.86 16.72 -12.85
CA LEU A 749 26.45 15.39 -12.66
C LEU A 749 27.99 15.45 -12.71
N LEU A 750 28.55 16.14 -13.69
CA LEU A 750 29.98 16.36 -13.83
C LEU A 750 30.56 17.24 -12.69
N ALA A 751 29.82 18.26 -12.24
CA ALA A 751 30.24 19.16 -11.16
C ALA A 751 30.26 18.49 -9.78
N ILE A 752 29.37 17.52 -9.54
CA ILE A 752 29.37 16.67 -8.35
C ILE A 752 30.63 15.77 -8.34
N GLY A 753 31.06 15.33 -9.52
CA GLY A 753 32.31 14.61 -9.74
C GLY A 753 32.13 13.22 -10.37
N LEU A 754 31.03 12.98 -11.08
CA LEU A 754 30.98 11.84 -11.99
C LEU A 754 31.94 12.06 -13.16
N ASP A 755 32.82 11.08 -13.39
CA ASP A 755 33.89 11.13 -14.38
C ASP A 755 33.47 10.34 -15.65
N PRO A 756 33.38 11.00 -16.82
CA PRO A 756 33.05 10.38 -18.12
C PRO A 756 34.20 9.53 -18.71
N HIS A 757 35.29 9.32 -17.97
CA HIS A 757 36.30 8.29 -18.23
C HIS A 757 36.12 7.03 -17.37
N ARG A 758 35.41 7.13 -16.23
CA ARG A 758 35.12 6.02 -15.31
C ARG A 758 33.70 5.46 -15.47
N SER A 759 32.77 6.27 -15.96
CA SER A 759 31.35 5.95 -16.16
C SER A 759 30.84 6.43 -17.54
N ILE A 760 29.77 5.80 -18.04
CA ILE A 760 29.07 6.22 -19.25
C ILE A 760 27.95 7.17 -18.85
N ILE A 761 28.11 8.47 -19.14
CA ILE A 761 27.11 9.51 -18.85
C ILE A 761 26.50 10.00 -20.18
N PHE A 762 25.20 9.85 -20.37
CA PHE A 762 24.56 10.14 -21.65
C PHE A 762 23.09 10.61 -21.53
N HIS A 763 22.52 11.10 -22.63
CA HIS A 763 21.09 11.38 -22.73
C HIS A 763 20.34 10.17 -23.30
N GLN A 764 19.39 9.65 -22.54
CA GLN A 764 18.55 8.50 -22.93
C GLN A 764 17.81 8.75 -24.27
N ASP A 765 17.32 9.97 -24.49
CA ASP A 765 16.60 10.35 -25.71
C ASP A 765 17.46 10.40 -26.99
N GLN A 766 18.77 10.13 -26.87
CA GLN A 766 19.71 10.05 -28.00
C GLN A 766 20.05 8.59 -28.39
N VAL A 767 19.48 7.59 -27.72
CA VAL A 767 19.69 6.16 -27.97
C VAL A 767 18.33 5.51 -28.31
N ALA A 768 18.06 5.34 -29.61
CA ALA A 768 16.73 4.95 -30.12
C ALA A 768 16.27 3.55 -29.65
N GLN A 769 17.19 2.69 -29.26
CA GLN A 769 16.94 1.33 -28.78
C GLN A 769 16.04 1.33 -27.53
N HIS A 770 16.08 2.39 -26.70
CA HIS A 770 15.21 2.53 -25.51
C HIS A 770 13.73 2.43 -25.85
N THR A 771 13.28 3.19 -26.85
CA THR A 771 11.88 3.16 -27.29
C THR A 771 11.57 1.91 -28.10
N GLU A 772 12.55 1.35 -28.81
CA GLU A 772 12.41 0.09 -29.57
C GLU A 772 12.18 -1.12 -28.64
N LEU A 773 13.01 -1.31 -27.61
CA LEU A 773 12.80 -2.37 -26.62
C LEU A 773 11.51 -2.11 -25.81
N ALA A 774 11.25 -0.87 -25.38
CA ALA A 774 10.03 -0.53 -24.66
C ALA A 774 8.76 -0.89 -25.47
N TRP A 775 8.77 -0.74 -26.80
CA TRP A 775 7.66 -1.17 -27.65
C TRP A 775 7.44 -2.68 -27.63
N ILE A 776 8.51 -3.48 -27.67
CA ILE A 776 8.45 -4.93 -27.52
C ILE A 776 7.89 -5.32 -26.15
N LEU A 777 8.42 -4.74 -25.06
CA LEU A 777 7.94 -5.02 -23.70
C LEU A 777 6.46 -4.63 -23.50
N ASN A 778 6.03 -3.50 -24.06
CA ASN A 778 4.64 -3.05 -24.03
C ASN A 778 3.69 -4.08 -24.68
N SER A 779 4.15 -4.83 -25.68
CA SER A 779 3.32 -5.78 -26.44
C SER A 779 2.86 -7.00 -25.62
N PHE A 780 3.47 -7.25 -24.45
CA PHE A 780 3.08 -8.32 -23.52
C PHE A 780 2.91 -7.84 -22.06
N THR A 781 2.94 -6.54 -21.80
CA THR A 781 2.69 -5.98 -20.45
C THR A 781 1.19 -5.76 -20.21
N PRO A 782 0.55 -6.41 -19.23
CA PRO A 782 -0.88 -6.22 -18.99
C PRO A 782 -1.20 -4.82 -18.42
N VAL A 783 -2.13 -4.10 -19.05
CA VAL A 783 -2.59 -2.75 -18.62
C VAL A 783 -3.03 -2.72 -17.15
N ASN A 784 -3.74 -3.76 -16.71
CA ASN A 784 -4.21 -3.89 -15.32
C ASN A 784 -3.07 -3.93 -14.28
N LYS A 785 -1.86 -4.33 -14.68
CA LYS A 785 -0.67 -4.32 -13.82
C LYS A 785 -0.19 -2.88 -13.59
N LEU A 786 -0.05 -2.12 -14.68
CA LEU A 786 0.36 -0.71 -14.66
C LEU A 786 -0.64 0.16 -13.87
N GLN A 787 -1.95 -0.05 -14.07
CA GLN A 787 -3.00 0.67 -13.34
C GLN A 787 -3.02 0.42 -11.82
N ARG A 788 -2.43 -0.69 -11.35
CA ARG A 788 -2.36 -1.01 -9.92
C ARG A 788 -1.18 -0.34 -9.20
N MET A 789 -0.16 0.11 -9.94
CA MET A 789 1.06 0.72 -9.38
C MET A 789 0.73 1.98 -8.56
N THR A 790 1.49 2.20 -7.49
CA THR A 790 1.27 3.32 -6.56
C THR A 790 1.59 4.67 -7.21
N THR A 791 2.61 4.72 -8.08
CA THR A 791 3.01 5.94 -8.80
C THR A 791 1.98 6.41 -9.82
N TRP A 792 1.26 5.49 -10.49
CA TRP A 792 0.13 5.84 -11.34
C TRP A 792 -0.98 6.53 -10.52
N LYS A 793 -1.37 5.92 -9.40
CA LYS A 793 -2.39 6.45 -8.49
C LYS A 793 -1.99 7.80 -7.88
N SER A 794 -0.73 7.97 -7.49
CA SER A 794 -0.25 9.22 -6.88
C SER A 794 -0.09 10.36 -7.89
N LYS A 795 0.34 10.08 -9.14
CA LYS A 795 0.36 11.08 -10.22
C LYS A 795 -1.06 11.50 -10.63
N ILE A 796 -2.02 10.57 -10.71
CA ILE A 796 -3.45 10.91 -10.85
C ILE A 796 -3.93 11.80 -9.69
N ALA A 797 -3.64 11.43 -8.43
CA ALA A 797 -4.04 12.25 -7.28
C ALA A 797 -3.39 13.65 -7.27
N THR A 798 -2.19 13.78 -7.83
CA THR A 798 -1.50 15.07 -7.98
C THR A 798 -2.13 15.93 -9.08
N LEU A 799 -2.49 15.33 -10.22
CA LEU A 799 -3.24 16.01 -11.29
C LEU A 799 -4.63 16.45 -10.80
N LYS A 800 -5.30 15.65 -9.95
CA LYS A 800 -6.58 16.03 -9.30
C LYS A 800 -6.51 17.26 -8.38
N ASN A 801 -5.32 17.70 -7.96
CA ASN A 801 -5.18 18.90 -7.13
C ASN A 801 -5.28 20.23 -7.93
N SER A 802 -5.49 20.19 -9.25
CA SER A 802 -5.86 21.38 -10.03
C SER A 802 -7.37 21.64 -10.02
N ASN A 803 -7.88 22.12 -8.88
CA ASN A 803 -9.13 22.91 -8.77
C ASN A 803 -10.48 22.31 -9.24
N ASP A 804 -10.68 21.00 -9.36
CA ASP A 804 -12.02 20.41 -9.14
C ASP A 804 -11.98 18.89 -8.90
N VAL A 805 -12.96 18.35 -8.17
CA VAL A 805 -13.03 16.91 -7.83
C VAL A 805 -13.98 16.14 -8.77
N SER A 806 -14.86 16.84 -9.48
CA SER A 806 -15.96 16.24 -10.27
C SER A 806 -15.68 16.02 -11.76
N GLU A 807 -14.54 16.46 -12.30
CA GLU A 807 -14.17 16.22 -13.70
C GLU A 807 -12.75 15.63 -13.78
N ILE A 808 -12.66 14.29 -13.83
CA ILE A 808 -11.52 13.67 -14.50
C ILE A 808 -11.79 13.89 -15.99
N ASP A 809 -11.16 14.90 -16.58
CA ASP A 809 -10.98 14.89 -18.01
C ASP A 809 -9.94 13.82 -18.34
N ASP A 810 -10.41 12.62 -18.67
CA ASP A 810 -9.59 11.49 -19.11
C ASP A 810 -8.69 11.85 -20.30
N SER A 811 -9.00 12.94 -21.05
CA SER A 811 -8.12 13.46 -22.11
C SER A 811 -6.76 13.95 -21.59
N THR A 812 -6.65 14.27 -20.29
CA THR A 812 -5.39 14.66 -19.65
C THR A 812 -4.49 13.47 -19.28
N LEU A 813 -5.04 12.24 -19.21
CA LEU A 813 -4.33 11.02 -18.83
C LEU A 813 -3.67 10.36 -20.05
N ASN A 814 -2.52 10.91 -20.43
CA ASN A 814 -1.75 10.43 -21.58
C ASN A 814 -1.16 9.02 -21.37
N LEU A 815 -1.19 8.19 -22.43
CA LEU A 815 -0.62 6.83 -22.45
C LEU A 815 0.83 6.79 -21.93
N GLY A 816 1.65 7.78 -22.26
CA GLY A 816 3.04 7.87 -21.78
C GLY A 816 3.15 7.89 -20.25
N LEU A 817 2.18 8.47 -19.53
CA LEU A 817 2.15 8.48 -18.07
C LEU A 817 1.82 7.11 -17.46
N LEU A 818 1.15 6.25 -18.23
CA LEU A 818 0.82 4.87 -17.84
C LEU A 818 1.93 3.89 -18.23
N SER A 819 2.58 4.08 -19.38
CA SER A 819 3.58 3.15 -19.94
C SER A 819 5.04 3.48 -19.62
N TYR A 820 5.35 4.64 -19.01
CA TYR A 820 6.72 4.96 -18.60
C TYR A 820 7.41 3.89 -17.72
N PRO A 821 6.73 3.11 -16.84
CA PRO A 821 7.39 2.04 -16.08
C PRO A 821 7.95 0.92 -16.98
N VAL A 822 7.36 0.72 -18.17
CA VAL A 822 7.85 -0.24 -19.16
C VAL A 822 9.04 0.32 -19.95
N LEU A 823 9.04 1.63 -20.21
CA LEU A 823 10.21 2.32 -20.76
C LEU A 823 11.39 2.28 -19.78
N GLN A 824 11.14 2.45 -18.49
CA GLN A 824 12.12 2.32 -17.43
C GLN A 824 12.70 0.91 -17.33
N ALA A 825 11.86 -0.13 -17.46
CA ALA A 825 12.35 -1.49 -17.58
C ALA A 825 13.26 -1.67 -18.82
N ALA A 826 12.92 -1.07 -19.96
CA ALA A 826 13.78 -1.09 -21.15
C ALA A 826 15.12 -0.33 -20.93
N ASP A 827 15.10 0.78 -20.19
CA ASP A 827 16.30 1.54 -19.83
C ASP A 827 17.32 0.70 -19.04
N ILE A 828 16.84 -0.17 -18.15
CA ILE A 828 17.68 -1.11 -17.37
C ILE A 828 18.08 -2.33 -18.23
N MET A 829 17.11 -2.93 -18.94
CA MET A 829 17.29 -4.21 -19.64
C MET A 829 18.23 -4.11 -20.85
N LEU A 830 18.26 -2.99 -21.58
CA LEU A 830 19.14 -2.81 -22.75
C LEU A 830 20.62 -2.99 -22.44
N TYR A 831 21.05 -2.56 -21.26
CA TYR A 831 22.44 -2.70 -20.85
C TYR A 831 22.70 -4.05 -20.17
N LYS A 832 21.65 -4.82 -19.83
CA LYS A 832 21.69 -6.04 -19.01
C LYS A 832 22.20 -5.77 -17.59
N ALA A 833 21.72 -4.70 -16.97
CA ALA A 833 22.13 -4.32 -15.62
C ALA A 833 21.95 -5.46 -14.61
N THR A 834 22.97 -5.70 -13.80
CA THR A 834 22.94 -6.72 -12.74
C THR A 834 22.51 -6.14 -11.42
N HIS A 835 22.92 -4.91 -11.13
CA HIS A 835 22.72 -4.20 -9.87
C HIS A 835 22.20 -2.79 -10.18
N VAL A 836 21.22 -2.32 -9.41
CA VAL A 836 20.51 -1.07 -9.72
C VAL A 836 20.30 -0.27 -8.42
N PRO A 837 20.96 0.90 -8.25
CA PRO A 837 20.71 1.77 -7.11
C PRO A 837 19.34 2.42 -7.23
N VAL A 838 18.46 2.08 -6.29
CA VAL A 838 17.09 2.61 -6.17
C VAL A 838 16.81 3.03 -4.73
N GLY A 839 15.95 4.03 -4.56
CA GLY A 839 15.35 4.33 -3.25
C GLY A 839 14.15 3.42 -2.99
N GLU A 840 13.71 3.37 -1.73
CA GLU A 840 12.49 2.67 -1.30
C GLU A 840 11.26 3.03 -2.15
N ASP A 841 11.16 4.28 -2.61
CA ASP A 841 10.04 4.77 -3.41
C ASP A 841 9.97 4.18 -4.84
N GLN A 842 11.02 3.50 -5.30
CA GLN A 842 11.11 2.92 -6.65
C GLN A 842 11.30 1.40 -6.71
N GLN A 843 11.22 0.70 -5.57
CA GLN A 843 11.28 -0.76 -5.50
C GLN A 843 10.27 -1.45 -6.44
N GLN A 844 9.02 -0.93 -6.50
CA GLN A 844 7.97 -1.47 -7.38
C GLN A 844 8.29 -1.37 -8.88
N HIS A 845 9.12 -0.41 -9.31
CA HIS A 845 9.54 -0.31 -10.72
C HIS A 845 10.63 -1.31 -11.06
N LEU A 846 11.52 -1.61 -10.10
CA LEU A 846 12.53 -2.65 -10.25
C LEU A 846 11.90 -4.06 -10.23
N GLU A 847 10.90 -4.29 -9.39
CA GLU A 847 10.07 -5.51 -9.42
C GLU A 847 9.40 -5.71 -10.78
N LEU A 848 8.76 -4.68 -11.34
CA LEU A 848 8.20 -4.75 -12.70
C LEU A 848 9.27 -5.08 -13.75
N THR A 849 10.48 -4.54 -13.62
CA THR A 849 11.60 -4.81 -14.52
C THR A 849 12.05 -6.27 -14.44
N ARG A 850 12.17 -6.83 -13.22
CA ARG A 850 12.49 -8.25 -13.00
C ARG A 850 11.43 -9.16 -13.62
N ASP A 851 10.15 -8.86 -13.37
CA ASP A 851 9.03 -9.61 -13.95
C ASP A 851 9.05 -9.60 -15.48
N LEU A 852 9.34 -8.45 -16.11
CA LEU A 852 9.42 -8.33 -17.58
C LEU A 852 10.63 -9.07 -18.16
N ALA A 853 11.78 -9.05 -17.47
CA ALA A 853 12.96 -9.82 -17.85
C ALA A 853 12.71 -11.33 -17.76
N GLU A 854 12.12 -11.82 -16.66
CA GLU A 854 11.74 -13.23 -16.51
C GLU A 854 10.72 -13.66 -17.57
N HIS A 855 9.69 -12.83 -17.79
CA HIS A 855 8.64 -13.11 -18.76
C HIS A 855 9.17 -13.17 -20.20
N PHE A 856 10.09 -12.26 -20.58
CA PHE A 856 10.77 -12.32 -21.88
C PHE A 856 11.59 -13.61 -22.03
N ASN A 857 12.44 -13.92 -21.04
CA ASN A 857 13.27 -15.13 -21.03
C ASN A 857 12.40 -16.40 -21.18
N ARG A 858 11.22 -16.42 -20.54
CA ARG A 858 10.26 -17.53 -20.59
C ARG A 858 9.53 -17.65 -21.94
N ILE A 859 9.02 -16.55 -22.49
CA ILE A 859 8.32 -16.55 -23.80
C ILE A 859 9.25 -17.06 -24.91
N PHE A 860 10.45 -16.48 -25.03
CA PHE A 860 11.37 -16.76 -26.13
C PHE A 860 12.31 -17.94 -25.86
N LYS A 861 12.05 -18.69 -24.77
CA LYS A 861 12.79 -19.90 -24.34
C LYS A 861 14.31 -19.69 -24.24
N CYS A 862 14.75 -18.46 -23.96
CA CYS A 862 16.14 -18.08 -23.86
C CYS A 862 16.57 -18.00 -22.38
N ARG A 863 17.09 -19.12 -21.87
CA ARG A 863 17.48 -19.27 -20.46
C ARG A 863 18.53 -18.22 -20.08
N LYS A 864 18.18 -17.33 -19.14
CA LYS A 864 19.02 -16.24 -18.61
C LYS A 864 19.53 -15.23 -19.67
N PHE A 865 18.75 -14.91 -20.72
CA PHE A 865 19.17 -13.92 -21.73
C PHE A 865 19.26 -12.49 -21.15
N PHE A 866 18.22 -12.05 -20.45
CA PHE A 866 18.28 -10.91 -19.55
C PHE A 866 18.57 -11.39 -18.12
N PRO A 867 19.52 -10.77 -17.39
CA PRO A 867 19.66 -10.98 -15.95
C PRO A 867 18.46 -10.37 -15.21
N LEU A 868 18.20 -10.86 -14.00
CA LEU A 868 17.19 -10.28 -13.10
C LEU A 868 17.90 -9.26 -12.20
N PRO A 869 17.73 -7.94 -12.40
CA PRO A 869 18.50 -6.94 -11.68
C PRO A 869 18.22 -6.99 -10.17
N THR A 870 19.26 -6.91 -9.35
CA THR A 870 19.18 -6.77 -7.90
C THR A 870 19.11 -5.30 -7.52
N HIS A 871 18.47 -5.04 -6.38
CA HIS A 871 18.42 -3.70 -5.79
C HIS A 871 19.72 -3.43 -5.02
N LEU A 872 20.35 -2.28 -5.25
CA LEU A 872 21.47 -1.81 -4.44
C LEU A 872 20.94 -0.78 -3.44
N ILE A 873 20.70 -1.20 -2.19
CA ILE A 873 20.32 -0.29 -1.11
C ILE A 873 21.51 0.61 -0.82
N THR A 874 21.41 1.88 -1.20
CA THR A 874 22.35 2.91 -0.73
C THR A 874 21.72 3.67 0.42
N PRO A 875 22.43 3.95 1.54
CA PRO A 875 21.91 4.79 2.61
C PRO A 875 21.61 6.19 2.06
N ALA A 876 20.33 6.48 1.87
CA ALA A 876 19.84 7.65 1.15
C ALA A 876 19.06 8.55 2.11
N SER A 877 19.66 9.66 2.51
CA SER A 877 19.03 10.58 3.47
C SER A 877 17.79 11.26 2.89
N ARG A 878 16.65 11.00 3.50
CA ARG A 878 15.36 11.58 3.12
C ARG A 878 15.24 13.03 3.61
N ILE A 879 15.84 13.97 2.88
CA ILE A 879 15.82 15.39 3.24
C ILE A 879 14.43 16.00 3.05
N LEU A 880 13.92 16.62 4.12
CA LEU A 880 12.59 17.21 4.21
C LEU A 880 12.63 18.72 3.89
N ASN A 881 11.47 19.28 3.59
CA ASN A 881 11.27 20.70 3.26
C ASN A 881 11.60 21.58 4.48
N LEU A 882 12.42 22.63 4.27
CA LEU A 882 12.92 23.49 5.35
C LEU A 882 11.83 24.35 6.02
N ARG A 883 10.65 24.49 5.40
CA ARG A 883 9.52 25.29 5.92
C ARG A 883 8.35 24.45 6.37
N ASP A 884 8.21 23.25 5.83
CA ASP A 884 7.23 22.25 6.25
C ASP A 884 7.97 20.92 6.46
N PRO A 885 8.45 20.63 7.68
CA PRO A 885 9.23 19.44 7.96
C PRO A 885 8.48 18.11 7.79
N LEU A 886 7.20 18.11 7.39
CA LEU A 886 6.43 16.90 7.09
C LEU A 886 6.41 16.55 5.60
N SER A 887 6.81 17.46 4.70
CA SER A 887 6.88 17.19 3.25
C SER A 887 8.31 16.93 2.75
N LYS A 888 8.45 16.05 1.74
CA LYS A 888 9.72 15.81 1.02
C LYS A 888 10.15 17.11 0.33
N MET A 889 11.44 17.44 0.34
CA MET A 889 11.95 18.60 -0.39
C MET A 889 11.60 18.47 -1.89
N SER A 890 11.04 19.55 -2.49
CA SER A 890 10.57 19.53 -3.88
C SER A 890 10.87 20.83 -4.63
N LYS A 891 11.18 20.69 -5.93
CA LYS A 891 11.30 21.80 -6.89
C LYS A 891 9.97 22.51 -7.18
N SER A 892 8.84 21.79 -7.11
CA SER A 892 7.51 22.35 -7.42
C SER A 892 6.91 23.21 -6.30
N HIS A 893 7.50 23.19 -5.09
CA HIS A 893 7.01 23.99 -3.98
C HIS A 893 7.16 25.50 -4.28
N PRO A 894 6.13 26.35 -4.06
CA PRO A 894 6.12 27.74 -4.54
C PRO A 894 7.14 28.65 -3.83
N LEU A 895 7.50 28.36 -2.58
CA LEU A 895 8.50 29.12 -1.82
C LEU A 895 9.92 28.63 -2.12
N PRO A 896 10.83 29.44 -2.71
CA PRO A 896 12.23 29.03 -2.92
C PRO A 896 13.00 28.78 -1.62
N THR A 897 12.54 29.33 -0.49
CA THR A 897 13.11 29.12 0.86
C THR A 897 12.79 27.76 1.48
N SER A 898 11.99 26.93 0.81
CA SER A 898 11.72 25.53 1.20
C SER A 898 12.86 24.56 0.87
N ARG A 899 13.74 24.94 -0.06
CA ARG A 899 14.76 24.07 -0.67
C ARG A 899 16.09 24.79 -0.84
N ILE A 900 17.17 24.03 -0.76
CA ILE A 900 18.52 24.50 -1.10
C ILE A 900 18.89 23.91 -2.46
N MET A 901 19.34 24.75 -3.39
CA MET A 901 19.88 24.33 -4.69
C MET A 901 21.38 24.07 -4.52
N ILE A 902 21.95 23.11 -5.27
CA ILE A 902 23.41 22.87 -5.22
C ILE A 902 24.24 24.07 -5.72
N THR A 903 23.58 25.06 -6.33
CA THR A 903 24.17 26.30 -6.84
C THR A 903 23.83 27.55 -6.01
N ASP A 904 23.08 27.43 -4.91
CA ASP A 904 22.78 28.57 -4.05
C ASP A 904 24.09 29.22 -3.54
N SER A 905 24.15 30.55 -3.46
CA SER A 905 25.29 31.26 -2.87
C SER A 905 25.35 31.05 -1.35
N ASP A 906 26.51 31.30 -0.73
CA ASP A 906 26.70 31.11 0.71
C ASP A 906 25.72 31.94 1.55
N ARG A 907 25.38 33.14 1.05
CA ARG A 907 24.37 34.01 1.66
C ARG A 907 22.96 33.43 1.57
N GLU A 908 22.62 32.77 0.47
CA GLU A 908 21.32 32.12 0.28
C GLU A 908 21.20 30.86 1.13
N ILE A 909 22.24 30.02 1.18
CA ILE A 909 22.29 28.83 2.05
C ILE A 909 22.10 29.26 3.51
N ALA A 910 22.91 30.19 4.01
CA ALA A 910 22.82 30.68 5.37
C ALA A 910 21.46 31.33 5.69
N SER A 911 20.90 32.12 4.77
CA SER A 911 19.58 32.74 4.93
C SER A 911 18.45 31.69 4.98
N LYS A 912 18.49 30.69 4.09
CA LYS A 912 17.51 29.61 4.03
C LYS A 912 17.54 28.76 5.29
N ILE A 913 18.71 28.27 5.71
CA ILE A 913 18.90 27.48 6.94
C ILE A 913 18.51 28.27 8.19
N LYS A 914 18.95 29.53 8.33
CA LYS A 914 18.53 30.40 9.45
C LYS A 914 17.01 30.54 9.55
N SER A 915 16.33 30.51 8.39
CA SER A 915 14.87 30.60 8.29
C SER A 915 14.12 29.27 8.34
N ALA A 916 14.84 28.13 8.51
CA ALA A 916 14.23 26.81 8.59
C ALA A 916 13.39 26.65 9.87
N VAL A 917 12.32 25.87 9.78
CA VAL A 917 11.41 25.60 10.90
C VAL A 917 12.01 24.54 11.82
N THR A 918 12.10 24.88 13.09
CA THR A 918 12.51 24.00 14.20
C THR A 918 11.49 24.16 15.32
N ASP A 919 11.37 23.17 16.18
CA ASP A 919 10.58 23.28 17.41
C ASP A 919 11.23 24.25 18.43
N SER A 920 10.57 24.39 19.58
CA SER A 920 10.93 25.30 20.67
C SER A 920 11.45 24.56 21.92
N ASP A 921 11.70 23.26 21.82
CA ASP A 921 12.11 22.45 22.97
C ASP A 921 13.61 22.62 23.28
N SER A 922 13.94 22.54 24.57
CA SER A 922 15.31 22.76 25.06
C SER A 922 16.26 21.60 24.72
N GLY A 923 17.46 21.93 24.23
CA GLY A 923 18.47 20.95 23.81
C GLY A 923 18.26 20.46 22.39
N ILE A 924 19.29 19.83 21.81
CA ILE A 924 19.25 19.26 20.46
C ILE A 924 19.43 17.74 20.56
N ASN A 925 18.43 17.00 20.09
CA ASN A 925 18.48 15.54 19.98
C ASN A 925 17.82 15.09 18.68
N PHE A 926 18.23 13.93 18.17
CA PHE A 926 17.57 13.31 17.03
C PHE A 926 16.30 12.60 17.48
N ASP A 927 15.16 13.03 16.92
CA ASP A 927 13.84 12.41 17.06
C ASP A 927 13.02 12.73 15.80
N ALA A 928 12.99 11.79 14.86
CA ALA A 928 12.36 12.00 13.55
C ALA A 928 10.83 12.15 13.62
N LEU A 929 10.20 11.66 14.70
CA LEU A 929 8.74 11.65 14.87
C LEU A 929 8.25 12.93 15.56
N ASN A 930 8.84 13.29 16.70
CA ASN A 930 8.39 14.41 17.52
C ASN A 930 9.09 15.73 17.16
N ARG A 931 10.33 15.68 16.64
CA ARG A 931 11.15 16.87 16.30
C ARG A 931 11.61 16.89 14.83
N PRO A 932 10.71 16.71 13.84
CA PRO A 932 11.09 16.53 12.44
C PRO A 932 11.92 17.69 11.86
N GLY A 933 11.71 18.93 12.32
CA GLY A 933 12.50 20.10 11.88
C GLY A 933 13.95 20.07 12.37
N VAL A 934 14.18 19.73 13.64
CA VAL A 934 15.54 19.59 14.21
C VAL A 934 16.23 18.35 13.64
N SER A 935 15.51 17.23 13.56
CA SER A 935 16.03 15.97 13.01
C SER A 935 16.42 16.10 11.55
N ASN A 936 15.65 16.80 10.70
CA ASN A 936 16.03 17.09 9.32
C ASN A 936 17.34 17.89 9.22
N LEU A 937 17.54 18.88 10.10
CA LEU A 937 18.80 19.65 10.16
C LEU A 937 19.98 18.79 10.66
N LEU A 938 19.77 17.93 11.66
CA LEU A 938 20.79 16.98 12.13
C LEU A 938 21.16 15.94 11.06
N THR A 939 20.20 15.44 10.28
CA THR A 939 20.45 14.56 9.13
C THR A 939 21.34 15.26 8.09
N ILE A 940 21.03 16.53 7.75
CA ILE A 940 21.84 17.31 6.80
C ILE A 940 23.28 17.51 7.33
N LEU A 941 23.45 17.80 8.62
CA LEU A 941 24.76 17.98 9.25
C LEU A 941 25.57 16.68 9.22
N ALA A 942 24.96 15.58 9.66
CA ALA A 942 25.55 14.24 9.67
C ALA A 942 26.01 13.81 8.27
N ASP A 943 25.23 14.10 7.23
CA ASP A 943 25.59 13.84 5.83
C ASP A 943 26.77 14.68 5.33
N CYS A 944 26.91 15.92 5.80
CA CYS A 944 28.01 16.79 5.41
C CYS A 944 29.32 16.38 6.10
N GLU A 945 29.24 15.90 7.34
CA GLU A 945 30.38 15.47 8.17
C GLU A 945 30.70 13.96 8.06
N GLU A 946 29.89 13.20 7.33
CA GLU A 946 29.98 11.73 7.20
C GLU A 946 29.89 10.99 8.56
N SER A 947 28.97 11.47 9.40
CA SER A 947 28.71 11.02 10.77
C SER A 947 27.25 10.55 10.93
N THR A 948 26.78 10.34 12.16
CA THR A 948 25.35 10.01 12.45
C THR A 948 24.64 11.19 13.12
N PRO A 949 23.31 11.34 12.95
CA PRO A 949 22.54 12.46 13.53
C PRO A 949 22.68 12.59 15.06
N GLU A 950 22.84 11.46 15.75
CA GLU A 950 23.04 11.41 17.20
C GLU A 950 24.42 11.95 17.57
N LYS A 951 25.48 11.57 16.83
CA LYS A 951 26.85 12.03 17.09
C LYS A 951 26.99 13.54 16.88
N VAL A 952 26.43 14.09 15.80
CA VAL A 952 26.50 15.52 15.50
C VAL A 952 25.61 16.39 16.40
N SER A 953 24.64 15.79 17.11
CA SER A 953 23.89 16.51 18.16
C SER A 953 24.72 16.79 19.43
N ILE A 954 25.80 16.04 19.66
CA ILE A 954 26.61 16.15 20.89
C ILE A 954 27.36 17.49 20.88
N GLY A 955 27.04 18.36 21.84
CA GLY A 955 27.67 19.68 22.00
C GLY A 955 26.87 20.84 21.40
N LEU A 956 25.73 20.58 20.74
CA LEU A 956 24.80 21.62 20.30
C LEU A 956 23.76 21.90 21.39
N GLU A 957 23.79 23.10 21.98
CA GLU A 957 22.90 23.49 23.08
C GLU A 957 21.55 24.02 22.59
N ASN A 958 21.51 24.64 21.40
CA ASN A 958 20.32 25.33 20.91
C ASN A 958 20.21 25.36 19.37
N SER A 959 18.99 25.64 18.89
CA SER A 959 18.64 25.64 17.47
C SER A 959 19.32 26.73 16.63
N SER A 960 19.96 27.75 17.24
CA SER A 960 20.78 28.73 16.51
C SER A 960 22.15 28.12 16.16
N GLN A 961 22.82 27.50 17.14
CA GLN A 961 24.08 26.79 16.92
C GLN A 961 23.92 25.67 15.87
N LEU A 962 22.85 24.88 15.94
CA LEU A 962 22.55 23.86 14.91
C LEU A 962 22.40 24.48 13.50
N LYS A 963 21.68 25.60 13.38
CA LYS A 963 21.50 26.29 12.08
C LYS A 963 22.78 26.91 11.56
N GLU A 964 23.65 27.40 12.44
CA GLU A 964 24.96 27.93 12.07
C GLU A 964 25.90 26.81 11.59
N ALA A 965 26.02 25.72 12.35
CA ALA A 965 26.81 24.54 11.97
C ALA A 965 26.34 23.92 10.63
N VAL A 966 25.03 23.72 10.46
CA VAL A 966 24.46 23.21 9.18
C VAL A 966 24.75 24.15 8.02
N ALA A 967 24.67 25.47 8.21
CA ALA A 967 24.96 26.42 7.15
C ALA A 967 26.45 26.41 6.76
N GLU A 968 27.36 26.32 7.73
CA GLU A 968 28.81 26.24 7.50
C GLU A 968 29.20 24.94 6.78
N ALA A 969 28.75 23.78 7.28
CA ALA A 969 29.01 22.48 6.69
C ALA A 969 28.46 22.36 5.25
N LEU A 970 27.25 22.88 4.99
CA LEU A 970 26.69 22.93 3.64
C LEU A 970 27.48 23.84 2.70
N VAL A 971 27.91 25.02 3.18
CA VAL A 971 28.73 25.94 2.38
C VAL A 971 30.06 25.28 2.01
N GLN A 972 30.73 24.62 2.96
CA GLN A 972 31.97 23.90 2.71
C GLN A 972 31.78 22.75 1.70
N SER A 973 30.71 21.97 1.84
CA SER A 973 30.40 20.82 0.96
C SER A 973 29.99 21.25 -0.46
N LEU A 974 29.15 22.27 -0.60
CA LEU A 974 28.59 22.69 -1.90
C LEU A 974 29.46 23.69 -2.66
N SER A 975 30.34 24.46 -2.00
CA SER A 975 31.22 25.44 -2.67
C SER A 975 32.05 24.87 -3.85
N PRO A 976 32.76 23.73 -3.73
CA PRO A 976 33.49 23.15 -4.87
C PRO A 976 32.57 22.71 -6.01
N ILE A 977 31.40 22.14 -5.68
CA ILE A 977 30.40 21.67 -6.67
C ILE A 977 29.82 22.87 -7.42
N ARG A 978 29.41 23.93 -6.72
CA ARG A 978 28.92 25.19 -7.30
C ARG A 978 29.96 25.85 -8.20
N GLY A 979 31.23 25.87 -7.78
CA GLY A 979 32.34 26.38 -8.58
C GLY A 979 32.53 25.59 -9.89
N ALA A 980 32.55 24.25 -9.80
CA ALA A 980 32.63 23.38 -10.97
C ALA A 980 31.42 23.54 -11.89
N PHE A 981 30.20 23.65 -11.34
CA PHE A 981 28.97 23.85 -12.09
C PHE A 981 28.98 25.16 -12.88
N HIS A 982 29.34 26.29 -12.26
CA HIS A 982 29.40 27.57 -12.97
C HIS A 982 30.46 27.58 -14.07
N ARG A 983 31.58 26.87 -13.89
CA ARG A 983 32.57 26.70 -14.95
C ARG A 983 31.99 25.89 -16.12
N LEU A 984 31.51 24.67 -15.84
CA LEU A 984 30.98 23.74 -16.84
C LEU A 984 29.76 24.29 -17.59
N SER A 985 28.88 25.05 -16.91
CA SER A 985 27.69 25.67 -17.53
C SER A 985 28.03 26.69 -18.62
N ASN A 986 29.25 27.23 -18.63
CA ASN A 986 29.72 28.10 -19.71
C ASN A 986 30.37 27.29 -20.86
N GLU A 987 30.93 26.11 -20.58
CA GLU A 987 31.66 25.23 -21.51
C GLU A 987 30.73 24.36 -22.38
N HIS A 988 29.78 24.99 -23.08
CA HIS A 988 28.73 24.32 -23.85
C HIS A 988 29.25 23.25 -24.84
N HIS A 989 30.32 23.56 -25.58
CA HIS A 989 30.90 22.62 -26.55
C HIS A 989 31.43 21.35 -25.89
N TYR A 990 32.06 21.48 -24.72
CA TYR A 990 32.61 20.37 -23.97
C TYR A 990 31.51 19.44 -23.45
N LEU A 991 30.40 20.00 -22.94
CA LEU A 991 29.22 19.23 -22.54
C LEU A 991 28.61 18.46 -23.73
N ASP A 992 28.48 19.10 -24.90
CA ASP A 992 27.96 18.47 -26.11
C ASP A 992 28.90 17.38 -26.65
N GLU A 993 30.22 17.51 -26.51
CA GLU A 993 31.20 16.48 -26.87
C GLU A 993 31.16 15.28 -25.93
N LEU A 994 31.09 15.51 -24.61
CA LEU A 994 30.94 14.44 -23.62
C LEU A 994 29.63 13.69 -23.82
N ALA A 995 28.51 14.40 -24.05
CA ALA A 995 27.21 13.78 -24.32
C ALA A 995 27.26 12.89 -25.58
N LYS A 996 27.91 13.34 -26.66
CA LYS A 996 28.12 12.53 -27.88
C LYS A 996 29.01 11.31 -27.63
N LYS A 997 30.04 11.42 -26.78
CA LYS A 997 30.91 10.29 -26.42
C LYS A 997 30.12 9.23 -25.64
N GLY A 998 29.40 9.64 -24.60
CA GLY A 998 28.53 8.75 -23.83
C GLY A 998 27.42 8.12 -24.68
N GLN A 999 26.78 8.91 -25.55
CA GLN A 999 25.79 8.42 -26.52
C GLN A 999 26.35 7.29 -27.38
N LYS A 1000 27.56 7.44 -27.96
CA LYS A 1000 28.18 6.39 -28.80
C LYS A 1000 28.44 5.11 -28.02
N GLN A 1001 28.95 5.21 -26.79
CA GLN A 1001 29.22 4.06 -25.93
C GLN A 1001 27.94 3.33 -25.51
N ALA A 1002 26.92 4.08 -25.08
CA ALA A 1002 25.60 3.53 -24.74
C ALA A 1002 24.90 2.90 -25.95
N ALA A 1003 24.87 3.60 -27.10
CA ALA A 1003 24.26 3.10 -28.33
C ALA A 1003 24.93 1.83 -28.86
N TYR A 1004 26.25 1.65 -28.69
CA TYR A 1004 26.94 0.41 -29.05
C TYR A 1004 26.42 -0.79 -28.24
N ILE A 1005 26.39 -0.67 -26.90
CA ILE A 1005 25.91 -1.73 -26.01
C ILE A 1005 24.42 -2.02 -26.26
N ALA A 1006 23.60 -0.97 -26.34
CA ALA A 1006 22.18 -1.11 -26.59
C ALA A 1006 21.87 -1.72 -27.96
N SER A 1007 22.67 -1.42 -29.00
CA SER A 1007 22.51 -2.04 -30.33
C SER A 1007 22.79 -3.53 -30.31
N ASP A 1008 23.82 -3.98 -29.60
CA ASP A 1008 24.14 -5.41 -29.49
C ASP A 1008 23.02 -6.19 -28.78
N THR A 1009 22.58 -5.72 -27.62
CA THR A 1009 21.42 -6.31 -26.93
C THR A 1009 20.19 -6.31 -27.83
N MET A 1010 19.91 -5.21 -28.53
CA MET A 1010 18.73 -5.08 -29.39
C MET A 1010 18.78 -6.00 -30.61
N ASN A 1011 19.96 -6.24 -31.21
CA ASN A 1011 20.15 -7.20 -32.29
C ASN A 1011 19.82 -8.63 -31.83
N HIS A 1012 20.21 -8.99 -30.61
CA HIS A 1012 19.84 -10.29 -30.01
C HIS A 1012 18.34 -10.37 -29.69
N VAL A 1013 17.74 -9.30 -29.16
CA VAL A 1013 16.29 -9.23 -28.94
C VAL A 1013 15.53 -9.43 -30.26
N LYS A 1014 15.93 -8.75 -31.34
CA LYS A 1014 15.31 -8.88 -32.68
C LYS A 1014 15.29 -10.32 -33.18
N LYS A 1015 16.41 -11.03 -33.07
CA LYS A 1015 16.49 -12.47 -33.40
C LYS A 1015 15.55 -13.33 -32.57
N HIS A 1016 15.40 -13.03 -31.28
CA HIS A 1016 14.45 -13.76 -30.41
C HIS A 1016 12.99 -13.48 -30.76
N VAL A 1017 12.64 -12.26 -31.17
CA VAL A 1017 11.26 -11.89 -31.52
C VAL A 1017 10.90 -12.07 -33.01
N GLY A 1018 11.87 -12.46 -33.86
CA GLY A 1018 11.68 -12.66 -35.31
C GLY A 1018 11.61 -11.37 -36.13
N LEU A 1019 12.48 -10.39 -35.82
CA LEU A 1019 12.58 -9.07 -36.47
C LEU A 1019 14.01 -8.75 -36.95
N ASP A 1020 14.83 -9.78 -37.22
CA ASP A 1020 16.24 -9.70 -37.65
C ASP A 1020 16.47 -9.64 -39.18
#